data_AF-A0A7V3I4P7-F1
#
_entry.id   AF-A0A7V3I4P7-F1
#
_cell.length_a   1.000
_cell.length_b   1.000
_cell.length_c   1.000
_cell.angle_alpha   90.00
_cell.angle_beta   90.00
_cell.angle_gamma   90.00
#
_symmetry.space_group_name_H-M   'P 1'
#
loop_
_entity.id
_entity.type
_entity.pdbx_description
1 polymer ?
#
loop_
_entity_poly.entity_id
_entity_poly.type
_entity_poly.pdbx_seq_one_letter_code
_entity_poly.pdbx_strand_id
1 'polypeptide(L)'
;MRPILVAALVIALASTGAFAVTFDGRSIPTDFAGSLKATQANPTSFGDTWGNGAGSELDQLYVAAGTRNGLSGLYVAITGNLEPKTSPPANAYVILIEAAPGGSNVLTPKPGDPNVPDAVAYLNGTTLDVGFNPTCAITFNNWANTVYVDAVDLIWNQGRYLGSRPVNGGGGMLQYALGSEFAFNNTNTVGVTSNETKTPEQNAADAATAGTGMEAFFCWADLGVNPWEAPSSVKVMVLLDSKTGYMSNQTLPGMGGGQANPGFAGGPPGGPGSMVNYQNIGGNQFVTVDISTPIAGTPVLEGAAIPTDFAGHLVATQDNHTGFGDRTGDEGSELDQLFATQTSTGLDIGITGNLENGGNFWLVFLELGPGGSQVLQVPDGVGPMSGVLQAMRGTRFNNGFAPTHVLCMNIYDGSLHVDLTDLKNGVNRYVGHAPVNGGSGNLADGDNPNGILVAFDNTNHLGVTGESASGAATATTGAEIHLTWADLGGMACGVKAMALLTGNLGFISNQALAPFDVETPSFGNPPADFSGQTTNQFVSIPITLPPYTPSTLDEVRIAPEGSQVTFTNVWVSATFAEEGKYYVQADGSPLAIAVYDPVTSPGEGAKVTVDGFVTRVGGARAVAACQTTVVEPPGTKSVKPYAMSSKAVGGTGSAGVAGLTDGAGAPNLGTLVCVCGRVTYGDPYEMYYYLDDGAGLKDGTTHLDFYLNEVPNVGIKVVGPHGLFGGEFVRAVGIASKYTTLDSENRPVEHAMIQLRKYEDSQTITEP
;
A
#
# COMPACT_ATOMS: atom_id res chain seq x y z
N MET A 1 42.44 -35.90 -25.63
CA MET A 1 41.27 -35.06 -25.33
C MET A 1 41.79 -33.79 -24.68
N ARG A 2 41.54 -32.61 -25.27
CA ARG A 2 41.97 -31.31 -24.73
C ARG A 2 40.93 -30.81 -23.73
N PRO A 3 41.30 -30.21 -22.58
CA PRO A 3 40.33 -29.56 -21.71
C PRO A 3 39.99 -28.16 -22.26
N ILE A 4 38.70 -27.86 -22.30
CA ILE A 4 38.18 -26.51 -22.59
C ILE A 4 38.23 -25.73 -21.28
N LEU A 5 39.05 -24.69 -21.25
CA LEU A 5 39.10 -23.70 -20.17
C LEU A 5 37.97 -22.70 -20.42
N VAL A 6 36.93 -22.68 -19.60
CA VAL A 6 35.93 -21.61 -19.61
C VAL A 6 36.37 -20.57 -18.58
N ALA A 7 36.86 -19.43 -19.08
CA ALA A 7 37.12 -18.26 -18.25
C ALA A 7 35.78 -17.56 -17.96
N ALA A 8 35.36 -17.53 -16.70
CA ALA A 8 34.23 -16.73 -16.25
C ALA A 8 34.65 -15.25 -16.23
N LEU A 9 34.00 -14.44 -17.06
CA LEU A 9 34.12 -12.99 -17.06
C LEU A 9 33.31 -12.44 -15.88
N VAL A 10 34.00 -11.99 -14.83
CA VAL A 10 33.38 -11.28 -13.71
C VAL A 10 33.09 -9.84 -14.18
N ILE A 11 31.81 -9.54 -14.40
CA ILE A 11 31.33 -8.17 -14.58
C ILE A 11 31.04 -7.62 -13.19
N ALA A 12 31.86 -6.67 -12.74
CA ALA A 12 31.58 -5.90 -11.54
C ALA A 12 30.40 -4.97 -11.83
N LEU A 13 29.22 -5.28 -11.28
CA LEU A 13 28.12 -4.32 -11.18
C LEU A 13 28.37 -3.43 -9.96
N ALA A 14 28.52 -2.13 -10.19
CA ALA A 14 28.53 -1.14 -9.13
C ALA A 14 27.09 -0.98 -8.62
N SER A 15 26.86 -1.17 -7.32
CA SER A 15 25.57 -0.94 -6.67
C SER A 15 25.43 0.54 -6.28
N THR A 16 24.29 1.14 -6.63
CA THR A 16 23.86 2.48 -6.20
C THR A 16 22.75 2.33 -5.15
N GLY A 17 22.76 3.20 -4.13
CA GLY A 17 21.84 3.15 -2.98
C GLY A 17 20.36 3.42 -3.31
N ALA A 18 19.53 3.32 -2.28
CA ALA A 18 18.06 3.40 -2.31
C ALA A 18 17.48 4.49 -3.23
N PHE A 19 16.53 4.09 -4.08
CA PHE A 19 15.74 4.96 -4.95
C PHE A 19 14.74 5.80 -4.13
N ALA A 20 15.13 7.03 -3.78
CA ALA A 20 14.17 8.08 -3.47
C ALA A 20 13.99 8.93 -4.74
N VAL A 21 13.16 8.47 -5.69
CA VAL A 21 12.87 9.26 -6.91
C VAL A 21 12.14 10.53 -6.48
N THR A 22 12.88 11.61 -6.42
CA THR A 22 12.33 12.93 -6.13
C THR A 22 11.64 13.38 -7.41
N PHE A 23 10.31 13.49 -7.38
CA PHE A 23 9.62 14.03 -8.54
C PHE A 23 9.83 15.54 -8.56
N ASP A 24 10.68 16.03 -9.44
CA ASP A 24 10.92 17.46 -9.68
C ASP A 24 11.24 17.80 -11.14
N GLY A 25 11.23 16.79 -12.00
CA GLY A 25 11.54 16.81 -13.42
C GLY A 25 13.03 16.99 -13.73
N ARG A 26 13.95 16.85 -12.76
CA ARG A 26 15.39 17.02 -12.96
C ARG A 26 16.14 15.72 -12.80
N SER A 27 17.37 15.70 -13.30
CA SER A 27 18.31 14.58 -13.11
C SER A 27 17.75 13.23 -13.55
N ILE A 28 16.77 13.19 -14.47
CA ILE A 28 16.01 11.98 -14.84
C ILE A 28 16.94 10.78 -15.15
N PRO A 29 18.04 10.92 -15.92
CA PRO A 29 18.93 9.79 -16.18
C PRO A 29 19.55 9.15 -14.92
N THR A 30 19.80 9.96 -13.89
CA THR A 30 20.31 9.52 -12.59
C THR A 30 19.17 8.96 -11.73
N ASP A 31 18.06 9.70 -11.66
CA ASP A 31 16.89 9.39 -10.83
C ASP A 31 16.15 8.15 -11.32
N PHE A 32 16.39 7.73 -12.57
CA PHE A 32 15.82 6.55 -13.22
C PHE A 32 16.90 5.59 -13.73
N ALA A 33 18.10 5.60 -13.13
CA ALA A 33 19.21 4.73 -13.50
C ALA A 33 18.79 3.25 -13.62
N GLY A 34 19.23 2.58 -14.69
CA GLY A 34 18.88 1.18 -14.97
C GLY A 34 17.51 0.96 -15.64
N SER A 35 16.67 2.00 -15.74
CA SER A 35 15.33 1.89 -16.33
C SER A 35 15.18 2.54 -17.72
N LEU A 36 16.28 2.98 -18.34
CA LEU A 36 16.26 3.51 -19.71
C LEU A 36 15.74 2.44 -20.68
N LYS A 37 14.67 2.76 -21.42
CA LYS A 37 14.04 1.85 -22.39
C LYS A 37 14.17 2.31 -23.83
N ALA A 38 14.24 3.63 -24.09
CA ALA A 38 14.45 4.15 -25.43
C ALA A 38 15.17 5.49 -25.45
N THR A 39 15.89 5.74 -26.54
CA THR A 39 16.56 7.00 -26.85
C THR A 39 16.13 7.44 -28.25
N GLN A 40 15.85 8.73 -28.42
CA GLN A 40 15.42 9.30 -29.68
C GLN A 40 16.57 9.34 -30.68
N ALA A 41 16.28 8.99 -31.94
CA ALA A 41 17.25 9.05 -33.03
C ALA A 41 16.80 9.95 -34.20
N ASN A 42 15.58 10.52 -34.12
CA ASN A 42 15.08 11.49 -35.08
C ASN A 42 15.31 12.93 -34.61
N PRO A 43 15.63 13.85 -35.54
CA PRO A 43 15.60 15.28 -35.26
C PRO A 43 14.16 15.71 -34.92
N THR A 44 14.00 16.71 -34.06
CA THR A 44 12.67 17.28 -33.79
C THR A 44 12.28 18.24 -34.91
N SER A 45 11.06 18.13 -35.43
CA SER A 45 10.49 19.13 -36.34
C SER A 45 9.57 20.12 -35.62
N PHE A 46 9.44 19.98 -34.29
CA PHE A 46 8.59 20.80 -33.41
C PHE A 46 9.39 21.84 -32.60
N GLY A 47 10.69 21.99 -32.91
CA GLY A 47 11.57 23.06 -32.45
C GLY A 47 12.38 22.74 -31.18
N ASP A 48 13.55 23.36 -31.06
CA ASP A 48 14.44 23.31 -29.88
C ASP A 48 14.26 24.60 -29.05
N THR A 49 14.57 24.59 -27.76
CA THR A 49 14.45 25.77 -26.88
C THR A 49 15.51 26.86 -27.09
N TRP A 50 16.31 26.85 -28.16
CA TRP A 50 17.36 27.85 -28.38
C TRP A 50 16.83 29.21 -28.83
N GLY A 51 16.79 30.16 -27.88
CA GLY A 51 17.04 31.58 -28.16
C GLY A 51 15.83 32.51 -28.34
N ASN A 52 14.58 32.03 -28.38
CA ASN A 52 13.34 32.79 -28.03
C ASN A 52 12.03 32.03 -28.40
N GLY A 53 11.87 30.76 -28.01
CA GLY A 53 10.53 30.17 -27.94
C GLY A 53 10.46 28.64 -28.07
N ALA A 54 9.85 28.02 -27.05
CA ALA A 54 8.65 27.20 -27.27
C ALA A 54 8.79 26.07 -28.33
N GLY A 55 9.65 25.09 -28.05
CA GLY A 55 9.75 23.85 -28.82
C GLY A 55 9.25 22.63 -28.04
N SER A 56 8.77 21.62 -28.74
CA SER A 56 8.46 20.30 -28.16
C SER A 56 9.44 19.25 -28.69
N GLU A 57 9.96 18.42 -27.79
CA GLU A 57 10.90 17.36 -28.15
C GLU A 57 10.79 16.15 -27.21
N LEU A 58 11.10 14.96 -27.73
CA LEU A 58 11.27 13.73 -26.97
C LEU A 58 12.72 13.27 -27.09
N ASP A 59 13.41 13.07 -25.95
CA ASP A 59 14.80 12.63 -25.92
C ASP A 59 14.93 11.17 -25.46
N GLN A 60 14.60 10.86 -24.21
CA GLN A 60 14.75 9.51 -23.67
C GLN A 60 13.52 9.10 -22.87
N LEU A 61 13.21 7.80 -22.90
CA LEU A 61 12.13 7.17 -22.15
C LEU A 61 12.70 6.21 -21.11
N TYR A 62 12.29 6.40 -19.87
CA TYR A 62 12.58 5.56 -18.73
C TYR A 62 11.27 4.96 -18.22
N VAL A 63 11.24 3.64 -18.03
CA VAL A 63 10.04 2.96 -17.54
C VAL A 63 10.45 1.83 -16.63
N ALA A 64 9.79 1.75 -15.48
CA ALA A 64 9.91 0.60 -14.60
C ALA A 64 8.72 0.45 -13.64
N ALA A 65 8.57 -0.74 -13.09
CA ALA A 65 7.58 -1.02 -12.06
C ALA A 65 8.06 -0.54 -10.70
N GLY A 66 7.14 -0.17 -9.83
CA GLY A 66 7.47 -0.01 -8.43
C GLY A 66 6.30 0.46 -7.60
N THR A 67 6.61 0.84 -6.37
CA THR A 67 5.63 1.29 -5.40
C THR A 67 5.88 2.76 -5.07
N ARG A 68 4.81 3.54 -4.92
CA ARG A 68 4.85 4.93 -4.45
C ARG A 68 3.64 5.20 -3.57
N ASN A 69 3.84 5.80 -2.41
CA ASN A 69 2.78 6.19 -1.48
C ASN A 69 1.72 5.10 -1.18
N GLY A 70 2.08 3.83 -1.02
CA GLY A 70 1.07 2.77 -0.80
C GLY A 70 0.76 1.93 -2.01
N LEU A 71 1.05 2.44 -3.20
CA LEU A 71 0.41 1.96 -4.40
C LEU A 71 1.43 1.39 -5.34
N SER A 72 1.18 0.19 -5.85
CA SER A 72 1.93 -0.40 -6.95
C SER A 72 1.53 0.27 -8.27
N GLY A 73 2.49 0.44 -9.16
CA GLY A 73 2.25 1.13 -10.40
C GLY A 73 3.45 1.16 -11.33
N LEU A 74 3.34 2.05 -12.30
CA LEU A 74 4.32 2.27 -13.35
C LEU A 74 4.99 3.63 -13.18
N TYR A 75 6.30 3.61 -12.97
CA TYR A 75 7.16 4.77 -13.11
C TYR A 75 7.44 5.02 -14.58
N VAL A 76 7.17 6.24 -15.05
CA VAL A 76 7.46 6.68 -16.42
C VAL A 76 8.13 8.05 -16.36
N ALA A 77 9.32 8.16 -16.93
CA ALA A 77 9.98 9.45 -17.10
C ALA A 77 10.41 9.66 -18.54
N ILE A 78 10.33 10.92 -18.98
CA ILE A 78 10.64 11.34 -20.33
C ILE A 78 11.53 12.58 -20.24
N THR A 79 12.74 12.52 -20.78
CA THR A 79 13.55 13.73 -20.97
C THR A 79 13.11 14.45 -22.25
N GLY A 80 13.14 15.78 -22.22
CA GLY A 80 12.71 16.64 -23.32
C GLY A 80 11.86 17.82 -22.87
N ASN A 81 11.16 18.45 -23.81
CA ASN A 81 10.36 19.65 -23.60
C ASN A 81 8.96 19.53 -24.19
N LEU A 82 8.00 20.19 -23.54
CA LEU A 82 6.66 20.39 -24.04
C LEU A 82 6.34 21.89 -24.12
N GLU A 83 6.18 22.38 -25.35
CA GLU A 83 5.91 23.79 -25.63
C GLU A 83 4.71 24.34 -24.81
N PRO A 84 4.89 25.42 -24.02
CA PRO A 84 3.79 26.10 -23.37
C PRO A 84 3.02 26.94 -24.39
N LYS A 85 1.77 26.60 -24.68
CA LYS A 85 0.92 27.44 -25.54
C LYS A 85 -0.14 28.21 -24.76
N THR A 86 -0.44 29.40 -25.28
CA THR A 86 -1.56 30.27 -24.86
C THR A 86 -2.65 30.36 -25.93
N SER A 87 -2.45 29.73 -27.09
CA SER A 87 -3.47 29.58 -28.14
C SER A 87 -3.34 28.23 -28.87
N PRO A 88 -4.45 27.63 -29.34
CA PRO A 88 -4.42 26.32 -30.02
C PRO A 88 -3.75 26.39 -31.41
N PRO A 89 -3.20 25.27 -31.91
CA PRO A 89 -3.15 23.95 -31.28
C PRO A 89 -1.90 23.77 -30.40
N ALA A 90 -2.09 23.33 -29.15
CA ALA A 90 -0.99 22.94 -28.26
C ALA A 90 -0.47 21.54 -28.62
N ASN A 91 0.82 21.32 -28.41
CA ASN A 91 1.43 19.99 -28.51
C ASN A 91 1.13 19.23 -27.21
N ALA A 92 1.13 17.91 -27.28
CA ALA A 92 0.90 17.03 -26.15
C ALA A 92 1.83 15.81 -26.23
N TYR A 93 2.24 15.32 -25.06
CA TYR A 93 2.71 13.95 -24.97
C TYR A 93 1.50 13.03 -24.85
N VAL A 94 1.48 11.95 -25.62
CA VAL A 94 0.51 10.86 -25.49
C VAL A 94 1.27 9.58 -25.19
N ILE A 95 1.03 9.01 -24.02
CA ILE A 95 1.62 7.74 -23.58
C ILE A 95 0.57 6.66 -23.76
N LEU A 96 0.81 5.74 -24.68
CA LEU A 96 -0.04 4.56 -24.89
C LEU A 96 0.51 3.41 -24.06
N ILE A 97 -0.36 2.74 -23.31
CA ILE A 97 0.01 1.67 -22.39
C ILE A 97 -0.89 0.45 -22.63
N GLU A 98 -0.27 -0.69 -22.93
CA GLU A 98 -0.91 -2.00 -22.85
C GLU A 98 -0.59 -2.59 -21.47
N ALA A 99 -1.53 -2.44 -20.54
CA ALA A 99 -1.40 -2.95 -19.18
C ALA A 99 -2.41 -4.06 -18.85
N ALA A 100 -3.36 -4.33 -19.76
CA ALA A 100 -4.32 -5.41 -19.64
C ALA A 100 -4.64 -6.00 -21.03
N PRO A 101 -5.25 -7.19 -21.11
CA PRO A 101 -5.84 -7.68 -22.34
C PRO A 101 -7.03 -6.82 -22.79
N GLY A 102 -7.39 -6.90 -24.08
CA GLY A 102 -8.64 -6.32 -24.62
C GLY A 102 -8.49 -5.01 -25.39
N GLY A 103 -7.29 -4.43 -25.44
CA GLY A 103 -7.00 -3.28 -26.30
C GLY A 103 -7.00 -3.60 -27.80
N SER A 104 -6.71 -2.59 -28.62
CA SER A 104 -6.65 -2.72 -30.09
C SER A 104 -5.41 -2.03 -30.64
N ASN A 105 -4.75 -2.66 -31.61
CA ASN A 105 -3.65 -2.05 -32.37
C ASN A 105 -4.14 -1.09 -33.47
N VAL A 106 -5.45 -0.98 -33.69
CA VAL A 106 -6.05 0.13 -34.46
C VAL A 106 -6.82 0.99 -33.47
N LEU A 107 -6.35 2.20 -33.26
CA LEU A 107 -6.97 3.13 -32.32
C LEU A 107 -8.33 3.55 -32.84
N THR A 108 -9.36 3.50 -31.98
CA THR A 108 -10.71 3.96 -32.33
C THR A 108 -11.29 4.99 -31.34
N PRO A 109 -10.49 5.92 -30.79
CA PRO A 109 -11.03 6.93 -29.90
C PRO A 109 -12.07 7.79 -30.63
N LYS A 110 -13.13 8.18 -29.95
CA LYS A 110 -14.29 8.87 -30.55
C LYS A 110 -14.02 10.37 -30.67
N PRO A 111 -13.87 10.93 -31.88
CA PRO A 111 -13.72 12.38 -32.04
C PRO A 111 -14.97 13.13 -31.57
N GLY A 112 -14.78 14.23 -30.86
CA GLY A 112 -15.86 15.08 -30.36
C GLY A 112 -16.56 14.59 -29.09
N ASP A 113 -16.07 13.52 -28.46
CA ASP A 113 -16.46 13.21 -27.08
C ASP A 113 -15.81 14.22 -26.13
N PRO A 114 -16.59 15.00 -25.34
CA PRO A 114 -16.01 16.00 -24.44
C PRO A 114 -15.14 15.39 -23.34
N ASN A 115 -15.20 14.08 -23.13
CA ASN A 115 -14.42 13.39 -22.11
C ASN A 115 -13.10 12.84 -22.66
N VAL A 116 -12.89 12.76 -23.98
CA VAL A 116 -11.64 12.29 -24.57
C VAL A 116 -10.81 13.49 -25.04
N PRO A 117 -9.58 13.70 -24.52
CA PRO A 117 -8.71 14.79 -24.97
C PRO A 117 -8.49 14.75 -26.47
N ASP A 118 -8.54 15.91 -27.13
CA ASP A 118 -8.34 16.05 -28.58
C ASP A 118 -7.09 15.31 -29.09
N ALA A 119 -5.98 15.39 -28.35
CA ALA A 119 -4.73 14.72 -28.69
C ALA A 119 -4.85 13.19 -28.75
N VAL A 120 -5.80 12.57 -28.04
CA VAL A 120 -6.13 11.14 -28.22
C VAL A 120 -7.19 10.97 -29.28
N ALA A 121 -8.22 11.81 -29.26
CA ALA A 121 -9.38 11.71 -30.15
C ALA A 121 -8.98 11.75 -31.64
N TYR A 122 -7.97 12.54 -32.00
CA TYR A 122 -7.47 12.62 -33.36
C TYR A 122 -6.53 11.48 -33.76
N LEU A 123 -6.11 10.60 -32.84
CA LEU A 123 -5.42 9.35 -33.19
C LEU A 123 -6.34 8.28 -33.79
N ASN A 124 -7.62 8.61 -34.01
CA ASN A 124 -8.61 7.69 -34.56
C ASN A 124 -8.18 7.11 -35.92
N GLY A 125 -8.09 5.78 -35.94
CA GLY A 125 -7.66 4.89 -37.02
C GLY A 125 -6.16 4.84 -37.28
N THR A 126 -5.33 5.44 -36.42
CA THR A 126 -3.90 5.14 -36.39
C THR A 126 -3.69 3.65 -36.12
N THR A 127 -2.88 3.02 -36.97
CA THR A 127 -2.49 1.62 -36.82
C THR A 127 -1.12 1.53 -36.15
N LEU A 128 -1.06 0.86 -35.01
CA LEU A 128 0.14 0.61 -34.21
C LEU A 128 0.83 -0.69 -34.65
N ASP A 129 2.04 -0.90 -34.12
CA ASP A 129 2.83 -2.10 -34.38
C ASP A 129 2.08 -3.40 -34.06
N VAL A 130 2.43 -4.45 -34.79
CA VAL A 130 1.90 -5.78 -34.52
C VAL A 130 2.30 -6.21 -33.12
N GLY A 131 1.30 -6.63 -32.33
CA GLY A 131 1.50 -7.07 -30.96
C GLY A 131 1.46 -5.96 -29.92
N PHE A 132 1.15 -4.71 -30.28
CA PHE A 132 0.88 -3.63 -29.34
C PHE A 132 -0.58 -3.17 -29.42
N ASN A 133 -1.35 -3.50 -28.39
CA ASN A 133 -2.77 -3.29 -28.27
C ASN A 133 -3.06 -2.49 -26.99
N PRO A 134 -2.76 -1.18 -26.96
CA PRO A 134 -2.89 -0.39 -25.74
C PRO A 134 -4.34 -0.38 -25.23
N THR A 135 -4.46 -0.43 -23.91
CA THR A 135 -5.74 -0.36 -23.18
C THR A 135 -5.98 1.02 -22.60
N CYS A 136 -4.92 1.81 -22.42
CA CYS A 136 -4.98 3.14 -21.86
C CYS A 136 -4.12 4.12 -22.65
N ALA A 137 -4.54 5.39 -22.69
CA ALA A 137 -3.73 6.52 -23.11
C ALA A 137 -3.66 7.56 -21.99
N ILE A 138 -2.47 8.05 -21.66
CA ILE A 138 -2.28 9.21 -20.78
C ILE A 138 -1.81 10.40 -21.61
N THR A 139 -2.45 11.55 -21.46
CA THR A 139 -2.03 12.77 -22.16
C THR A 139 -1.53 13.83 -21.23
N PHE A 140 -0.45 14.51 -21.62
CA PHE A 140 0.10 15.67 -20.97
C PHE A 140 0.02 16.86 -21.92
N ASN A 141 -0.68 17.91 -21.51
CA ASN A 141 -0.83 19.12 -22.31
C ASN A 141 -0.39 20.36 -21.51
N ASN A 142 0.60 21.09 -22.03
CA ASN A 142 1.12 22.31 -21.40
C ASN A 142 0.34 23.55 -21.88
N TRP A 143 -0.52 24.08 -21.02
CA TRP A 143 -1.30 25.29 -21.29
C TRP A 143 -0.97 26.36 -20.25
N ALA A 144 -0.52 27.53 -20.71
CA ALA A 144 -0.15 28.66 -19.86
C ALA A 144 0.79 28.29 -18.68
N ASN A 145 1.83 27.49 -18.95
CA ASN A 145 2.79 26.97 -17.97
C ASN A 145 2.18 26.06 -16.89
N THR A 146 1.05 25.42 -17.19
CA THR A 146 0.46 24.37 -16.38
C THR A 146 0.29 23.13 -17.25
N VAL A 147 0.80 22.00 -16.80
CA VAL A 147 0.59 20.71 -17.46
C VAL A 147 -0.67 20.07 -16.91
N TYR A 148 -1.59 19.74 -17.81
CA TYR A 148 -2.84 19.05 -17.54
C TYR A 148 -2.69 17.59 -17.94
N VAL A 149 -3.19 16.70 -17.08
CA VAL A 149 -3.06 15.25 -17.25
C VAL A 149 -4.45 14.62 -17.33
N ASP A 150 -4.66 13.84 -18.37
CA ASP A 150 -5.88 13.08 -18.61
C ASP A 150 -5.52 11.62 -18.88
N ALA A 151 -6.35 10.70 -18.39
CA ALA A 151 -6.30 9.29 -18.72
C ALA A 151 -7.50 8.93 -19.60
N VAL A 152 -7.29 8.08 -20.60
CA VAL A 152 -8.33 7.57 -21.48
C VAL A 152 -8.29 6.05 -21.48
N ASP A 153 -9.38 5.44 -21.07
CA ASP A 153 -9.63 4.03 -21.32
C ASP A 153 -9.94 3.84 -22.81
N LEU A 154 -9.06 3.15 -23.53
CA LEU A 154 -9.17 2.94 -24.97
C LEU A 154 -10.13 1.79 -25.33
N ILE A 155 -10.51 0.95 -24.37
CA ILE A 155 -11.47 -0.14 -24.56
C ILE A 155 -12.89 0.44 -24.54
N TRP A 156 -13.17 1.29 -23.56
CA TRP A 156 -14.50 1.88 -23.36
C TRP A 156 -14.63 3.28 -23.95
N ASN A 157 -13.53 3.85 -24.43
CA ASN A 157 -13.45 5.21 -24.94
C ASN A 157 -13.99 6.22 -23.91
N GLN A 158 -13.48 6.14 -22.68
CA GLN A 158 -13.83 7.01 -21.58
C GLN A 158 -12.60 7.75 -21.12
N GLY A 159 -12.60 9.09 -21.18
CA GLY A 159 -11.54 9.86 -20.59
C GLY A 159 -11.91 10.44 -19.22
N ARG A 160 -10.86 10.68 -18.44
CA ARG A 160 -10.90 11.12 -17.05
C ARG A 160 -9.75 12.08 -16.83
N TYR A 161 -10.09 13.30 -16.39
CA TYR A 161 -9.09 14.26 -15.95
C TYR A 161 -8.48 13.81 -14.63
N LEU A 162 -7.15 13.66 -14.57
CA LEU A 162 -6.43 13.26 -13.37
C LEU A 162 -6.02 14.47 -12.53
N GLY A 163 -5.72 15.61 -13.18
CA GLY A 163 -5.32 16.84 -12.49
C GLY A 163 -4.26 17.62 -13.27
N SER A 164 -3.64 18.59 -12.60
CA SER A 164 -2.63 19.46 -13.22
C SER A 164 -1.53 19.83 -12.25
N ARG A 165 -0.34 20.15 -12.79
CA ARG A 165 0.77 20.73 -12.04
C ARG A 165 1.41 21.90 -12.80
N PRO A 166 1.92 22.92 -12.09
CA PRO A 166 2.68 23.98 -12.74
C PRO A 166 3.96 23.41 -13.36
N VAL A 167 4.32 23.91 -14.54
CA VAL A 167 5.61 23.63 -15.17
C VAL A 167 6.73 24.18 -14.28
N ASN A 168 7.80 23.40 -14.13
CA ASN A 168 8.94 23.67 -13.23
C ASN A 168 8.54 23.72 -11.75
N GLY A 169 7.34 23.27 -11.40
CA GLY A 169 6.96 22.97 -10.03
C GLY A 169 7.48 21.60 -9.61
N GLY A 170 7.78 21.43 -8.32
CA GLY A 170 8.03 20.10 -7.76
C GLY A 170 6.83 19.17 -7.95
N GLY A 171 7.05 17.88 -7.76
CA GLY A 171 6.06 16.85 -7.97
C GLY A 171 4.98 16.77 -6.89
N GLY A 172 3.99 15.93 -7.17
CA GLY A 172 3.06 15.41 -6.17
C GLY A 172 1.77 14.86 -6.77
N MET A 173 0.92 14.34 -5.88
CA MET A 173 -0.40 13.78 -6.17
C MET A 173 -1.25 14.61 -7.14
N LEU A 174 -1.79 13.95 -8.14
CA LEU A 174 -2.79 14.52 -9.04
C LEU A 174 -4.14 14.60 -8.31
N GLN A 175 -4.81 15.77 -8.40
CA GLN A 175 -5.99 16.11 -7.58
C GLN A 175 -7.14 15.11 -7.66
N TYR A 176 -7.34 14.49 -8.82
CA TYR A 176 -8.45 13.59 -9.10
C TYR A 176 -7.99 12.16 -9.41
N ALA A 177 -6.70 11.89 -9.22
CA ALA A 177 -6.13 10.57 -9.36
C ALA A 177 -6.38 9.72 -8.11
N LEU A 178 -6.37 8.41 -8.28
CA LEU A 178 -6.48 7.43 -7.19
C LEU A 178 -5.15 7.19 -6.47
N GLY A 179 -4.07 7.81 -6.93
CA GLY A 179 -2.72 7.47 -6.52
C GLY A 179 -1.59 8.09 -7.33
N SER A 180 -1.90 8.47 -8.57
CA SER A 180 -0.88 8.91 -9.52
C SER A 180 -0.29 10.28 -9.17
N GLU A 181 1.00 10.44 -9.42
CA GLU A 181 1.75 11.69 -9.21
C GLU A 181 2.51 12.05 -10.47
N PHE A 182 2.81 13.34 -10.65
CA PHE A 182 3.81 13.74 -11.64
C PHE A 182 4.52 15.05 -11.28
N ALA A 183 5.69 15.25 -11.89
CA ALA A 183 6.40 16.51 -12.01
C ALA A 183 6.74 16.76 -13.48
N PHE A 184 6.91 18.03 -13.84
CA PHE A 184 7.36 18.41 -15.17
C PHE A 184 8.29 19.61 -15.10
N ASN A 185 9.52 19.44 -15.55
CA ASN A 185 10.50 20.50 -15.70
C ASN A 185 10.82 20.70 -17.18
N ASN A 186 10.45 21.87 -17.69
CA ASN A 186 10.56 22.27 -19.09
C ASN A 186 11.77 23.19 -19.32
N THR A 187 12.87 22.99 -18.58
CA THR A 187 14.11 23.77 -18.70
C THR A 187 15.17 23.08 -19.55
N ASN A 188 14.81 22.00 -20.26
CA ASN A 188 15.75 21.26 -21.09
C ASN A 188 16.26 22.19 -22.22
N THR A 189 17.57 22.27 -22.42
CA THR A 189 18.22 23.15 -23.42
C THR A 189 19.21 22.40 -24.31
N VAL A 190 19.26 21.08 -24.15
CA VAL A 190 20.14 20.12 -24.81
C VAL A 190 19.29 18.90 -25.16
N GLY A 191 19.69 18.08 -26.12
CA GLY A 191 18.82 17.02 -26.64
C GLY A 191 18.86 16.98 -28.16
N VAL A 192 17.97 16.19 -28.73
CA VAL A 192 17.75 16.15 -30.18
C VAL A 192 17.38 17.53 -30.70
N THR A 193 17.93 17.87 -31.86
CA THR A 193 17.73 19.18 -32.46
C THR A 193 16.92 19.09 -33.75
N SER A 194 16.42 20.21 -34.23
CA SER A 194 15.87 20.34 -35.60
C SER A 194 16.86 20.17 -36.75
N ASN A 195 18.13 19.85 -36.45
CA ASN A 195 19.14 19.62 -37.45
C ASN A 195 18.96 18.27 -38.17
N GLU A 196 18.23 18.30 -39.29
CA GLU A 196 18.00 17.14 -40.16
C GLU A 196 19.27 16.55 -40.80
N THR A 197 20.43 17.23 -40.72
CA THR A 197 21.69 16.69 -41.26
C THR A 197 22.39 15.72 -40.32
N LYS A 198 21.94 15.59 -39.06
CA LYS A 198 22.52 14.67 -38.09
C LYS A 198 22.14 13.22 -38.39
N THR A 199 23.12 12.33 -38.27
CA THR A 199 22.88 10.88 -38.33
C THR A 199 22.02 10.42 -37.14
N PRO A 200 21.32 9.28 -37.24
CA PRO A 200 20.56 8.72 -36.12
C PRO A 200 21.38 8.56 -34.84
N GLU A 201 22.65 8.14 -34.95
CA GLU A 201 23.57 7.98 -33.83
C GLU A 201 23.95 9.31 -33.18
N GLN A 202 24.09 10.37 -33.98
CA GLN A 202 24.35 11.73 -33.47
C GLN A 202 23.13 12.26 -32.71
N ASN A 203 21.92 12.09 -33.26
CA ASN A 203 20.71 12.47 -32.54
C ASN A 203 20.54 11.67 -31.24
N ALA A 204 20.82 10.36 -31.24
CA ALA A 204 20.79 9.55 -30.02
C ALA A 204 21.83 9.99 -28.99
N ALA A 205 23.02 10.40 -29.43
CA ALA A 205 24.03 10.96 -28.53
C ALA A 205 23.57 12.30 -27.94
N ASP A 206 22.92 13.16 -28.73
CA ASP A 206 22.39 14.42 -28.23
C ASP A 206 21.21 14.19 -27.27
N ALA A 207 20.29 13.29 -27.60
CA ALA A 207 19.18 12.88 -26.73
C ALA A 207 19.66 12.45 -25.35
N ALA A 208 20.77 11.70 -25.29
CA ALA A 208 21.38 11.23 -24.05
C ALA A 208 21.95 12.36 -23.16
N THR A 209 22.04 13.59 -23.66
CA THR A 209 22.46 14.75 -22.87
C THR A 209 21.31 15.43 -22.12
N ALA A 210 20.06 15.14 -22.49
CA ALA A 210 18.88 15.71 -21.86
C ALA A 210 18.69 15.14 -20.45
N GLY A 211 18.57 16.04 -19.47
CA GLY A 211 18.49 15.67 -18.04
C GLY A 211 17.20 16.10 -17.35
N THR A 212 16.35 16.87 -18.02
CA THR A 212 15.09 17.37 -17.44
C THR A 212 13.90 17.01 -18.32
N GLY A 213 12.71 16.93 -17.74
CA GLY A 213 11.48 16.66 -18.46
C GLY A 213 10.32 16.25 -17.55
N MET A 214 9.57 15.23 -17.96
CA MET A 214 8.45 14.67 -17.22
C MET A 214 8.88 13.50 -16.34
N GLU A 215 8.39 13.45 -15.11
CA GLU A 215 8.46 12.28 -14.23
C GLU A 215 7.06 11.98 -13.72
N ALA A 216 6.62 10.74 -13.84
CA ALA A 216 5.29 10.33 -13.42
C ALA A 216 5.31 8.94 -12.77
N PHE A 217 4.38 8.76 -11.84
CA PHE A 217 4.01 7.48 -11.27
C PHE A 217 2.52 7.30 -11.52
N PHE A 218 2.15 6.20 -12.18
CA PHE A 218 0.76 5.85 -12.42
C PHE A 218 0.41 4.60 -11.63
N CYS A 219 -0.50 4.72 -10.65
CA CYS A 219 -0.97 3.53 -9.94
C CYS A 219 -1.80 2.65 -10.89
N TRP A 220 -1.81 1.34 -10.65
CA TRP A 220 -2.53 0.39 -11.52
C TRP A 220 -4.01 0.73 -11.67
N ALA A 221 -4.65 1.15 -10.57
CA ALA A 221 -6.05 1.55 -10.57
C ALA A 221 -6.31 2.74 -11.51
N ASP A 222 -5.39 3.70 -11.61
CA ASP A 222 -5.56 4.83 -12.51
C ASP A 222 -5.38 4.46 -13.99
N LEU A 223 -4.69 3.34 -14.27
CA LEU A 223 -4.54 2.74 -15.60
C LEU A 223 -5.67 1.77 -15.96
N GLY A 224 -6.71 1.65 -15.12
CA GLY A 224 -7.82 0.72 -15.32
C GLY A 224 -7.43 -0.75 -15.08
N VAL A 225 -6.30 -0.99 -14.43
CA VAL A 225 -5.83 -2.33 -14.06
C VAL A 225 -6.26 -2.62 -12.63
N ASN A 226 -6.83 -3.80 -12.43
CA ASN A 226 -7.10 -4.29 -11.09
C ASN A 226 -5.75 -4.50 -10.36
N PRO A 227 -5.49 -3.83 -9.22
CA PRO A 227 -4.21 -3.93 -8.53
C PRO A 227 -3.85 -5.36 -8.09
N TRP A 228 -4.84 -6.25 -7.97
CA TRP A 228 -4.65 -7.67 -7.65
C TRP A 228 -4.30 -8.55 -8.86
N GLU A 229 -4.39 -8.00 -10.07
CA GLU A 229 -4.11 -8.66 -11.36
C GLU A 229 -3.02 -7.90 -12.12
N ALA A 230 -2.07 -7.30 -11.40
CA ALA A 230 -0.98 -6.55 -12.03
C ALA A 230 -0.31 -7.40 -13.12
N PRO A 231 -0.11 -6.85 -14.33
CA PRO A 231 0.41 -7.62 -15.44
C PRO A 231 1.87 -8.00 -15.17
N SER A 232 2.30 -9.17 -15.64
CA SER A 232 3.72 -9.57 -15.59
C SER A 232 4.59 -8.71 -16.52
N SER A 233 4.00 -8.05 -17.51
CA SER A 233 4.68 -7.08 -18.35
C SER A 233 3.70 -6.03 -18.86
N VAL A 234 4.19 -4.82 -19.10
CA VAL A 234 3.45 -3.77 -19.81
C VAL A 234 4.17 -3.41 -21.10
N LYS A 235 3.43 -2.90 -22.08
CA LYS A 235 4.04 -2.26 -23.25
C LYS A 235 3.75 -0.78 -23.24
N VAL A 236 4.77 0.03 -23.56
CA VAL A 236 4.68 1.49 -23.52
C VAL A 236 5.19 2.10 -24.82
N MET A 237 4.44 3.07 -25.33
CA MET A 237 4.83 3.93 -26.45
C MET A 237 4.57 5.38 -26.04
N VAL A 238 5.48 6.29 -26.35
CA VAL A 238 5.27 7.74 -26.22
C VAL A 238 5.22 8.37 -27.59
N LEU A 239 4.23 9.23 -27.80
CA LEU A 239 4.02 10.02 -29.01
C LEU A 239 4.11 11.51 -28.65
N LEU A 240 4.70 12.28 -29.55
CA LEU A 240 4.51 13.72 -29.57
C LEU A 240 3.49 14.06 -30.67
N ASP A 241 2.36 14.64 -30.29
CA ASP A 241 1.27 15.00 -31.19
C ASP A 241 0.79 16.43 -30.91
N SER A 242 0.00 16.99 -31.82
CA SER A 242 -0.77 18.20 -31.62
C SER A 242 -2.23 17.88 -31.31
N LYS A 243 -2.95 18.81 -30.69
CA LYS A 243 -4.42 18.75 -30.56
C LYS A 243 -5.19 18.73 -31.90
N THR A 244 -4.50 18.75 -33.04
CA THR A 244 -5.10 18.65 -34.37
C THR A 244 -4.84 17.30 -35.04
N GLY A 245 -4.24 16.34 -34.34
CA GLY A 245 -3.86 15.03 -34.87
C GLY A 245 -2.63 15.04 -35.76
N TYR A 246 -1.90 16.16 -35.82
CA TYR A 246 -0.63 16.22 -36.54
C TYR A 246 0.48 15.58 -35.70
N MET A 247 0.82 14.33 -36.05
CA MET A 247 1.78 13.51 -35.32
C MET A 247 3.22 13.89 -35.71
N SER A 248 4.07 14.00 -34.70
CA SER A 248 5.50 14.23 -34.87
C SER A 248 6.21 12.98 -35.39
N ASN A 249 7.36 13.19 -36.04
CA ASN A 249 8.35 12.16 -36.32
C ASN A 249 9.07 11.65 -35.06
N GLN A 250 8.71 12.16 -33.88
CA GLN A 250 9.24 11.72 -32.61
C GLN A 250 8.27 10.80 -31.89
N THR A 251 8.72 9.56 -31.73
CA THR A 251 8.15 8.55 -30.84
C THR A 251 9.24 8.03 -29.90
N LEU A 252 8.88 7.45 -28.77
CA LEU A 252 9.80 6.66 -27.94
C LEU A 252 9.18 5.27 -27.69
N PRO A 253 9.78 4.18 -28.20
CA PRO A 253 10.94 4.12 -29.09
C PRO A 253 10.85 4.90 -30.41
N GLY A 254 12.00 5.39 -30.89
CA GLY A 254 12.09 6.20 -32.12
C GLY A 254 11.89 5.39 -33.41
N MET A 255 11.53 6.08 -34.49
CA MET A 255 11.17 5.50 -35.79
C MET A 255 12.38 5.11 -36.67
N GLY A 256 13.54 4.86 -36.07
CA GLY A 256 14.74 4.39 -36.77
C GLY A 256 15.61 5.45 -37.47
N GLY A 257 15.42 6.74 -37.22
CA GLY A 257 16.28 7.80 -37.75
C GLY A 257 15.85 8.37 -39.11
N GLY A 258 16.03 9.69 -39.32
CA GLY A 258 15.84 10.35 -40.62
C GLY A 258 14.41 10.37 -41.18
N GLN A 259 13.40 10.06 -40.36
CA GLN A 259 12.01 10.04 -40.80
C GLN A 259 11.38 11.44 -40.75
N ALA A 260 10.59 11.76 -41.77
CA ALA A 260 9.72 12.93 -41.77
C ALA A 260 8.49 12.70 -40.86
N ASN A 261 7.74 13.76 -40.57
CA ASN A 261 6.50 13.66 -39.82
C ASN A 261 5.52 12.70 -40.51
N PRO A 262 4.93 11.72 -39.79
CA PRO A 262 3.94 10.81 -40.33
C PRO A 262 2.70 11.53 -40.90
N GLY A 263 2.44 12.76 -40.46
CA GLY A 263 1.36 13.61 -40.94
C GLY A 263 0.14 13.60 -40.01
N PHE A 264 -1.04 13.86 -40.57
CA PHE A 264 -2.29 13.89 -39.80
C PHE A 264 -2.86 12.49 -39.58
N ALA A 265 -2.99 12.07 -38.33
CA ALA A 265 -3.95 11.05 -37.94
C ALA A 265 -5.35 11.65 -38.13
N GLY A 266 -6.12 11.11 -39.09
CA GLY A 266 -7.46 11.59 -39.36
C GLY A 266 -7.52 13.01 -39.94
N GLY A 267 -7.14 13.17 -41.21
CA GLY A 267 -7.57 14.36 -41.98
C GLY A 267 -9.08 14.60 -41.83
N PRO A 268 -9.57 15.84 -42.05
CA PRO A 268 -10.99 16.16 -41.89
C PRO A 268 -11.85 15.12 -42.60
N PRO A 269 -12.97 14.66 -42.00
CA PRO A 269 -13.74 13.54 -42.52
C PRO A 269 -14.06 13.74 -44.02
N GLY A 270 -13.32 13.06 -44.90
CA GLY A 270 -13.44 13.19 -46.36
C GLY A 270 -12.21 13.66 -47.16
N GLY A 271 -11.06 13.98 -46.54
CA GLY A 271 -9.80 14.27 -47.27
C GLY A 271 -8.85 13.07 -47.34
N PRO A 272 -8.15 12.80 -48.46
CA PRO A 272 -7.19 11.71 -48.58
C PRO A 272 -5.87 12.06 -47.88
N GLY A 273 -5.86 12.00 -46.56
CA GLY A 273 -4.64 11.86 -45.76
C GLY A 273 -4.48 10.38 -45.41
N SER A 274 -3.34 9.77 -45.74
CA SER A 274 -3.01 8.41 -45.31
C SER A 274 -3.07 8.33 -43.79
N MET A 275 -3.87 7.44 -43.23
CA MET A 275 -3.83 7.16 -41.79
C MET A 275 -2.41 6.72 -41.41
N VAL A 276 -1.89 7.18 -40.27
CA VAL A 276 -0.58 6.78 -39.79
C VAL A 276 -0.61 5.27 -39.51
N ASN A 277 0.35 4.55 -40.07
CA ASN A 277 0.49 3.11 -39.87
C ASN A 277 1.94 2.77 -39.51
N TYR A 278 2.19 2.53 -38.23
CA TYR A 278 3.50 2.20 -37.68
C TYR A 278 4.03 0.85 -38.17
N GLN A 279 3.17 -0.05 -38.66
CA GLN A 279 3.62 -1.31 -39.27
C GLN A 279 4.41 -1.12 -40.57
N ASN A 280 4.35 0.08 -41.17
CA ASN A 280 5.17 0.45 -42.33
C ASN A 280 6.53 1.04 -41.94
N ILE A 281 6.77 1.26 -40.66
CA ILE A 281 8.01 1.79 -40.09
C ILE A 281 8.83 0.61 -39.55
N GLY A 282 10.14 0.62 -39.79
CA GLY A 282 11.01 -0.46 -39.33
C GLY A 282 11.20 -0.45 -37.81
N GLY A 283 11.17 -1.64 -37.20
CA GLY A 283 11.31 -1.81 -35.75
C GLY A 283 10.00 -1.62 -34.99
N ASN A 284 10.01 -1.88 -33.69
CA ASN A 284 8.86 -1.62 -32.82
C ASN A 284 8.97 -0.23 -32.21
N GLN A 285 7.91 0.56 -32.28
CA GLN A 285 7.73 1.83 -31.60
C GLN A 285 7.03 1.66 -30.24
N PHE A 286 7.20 0.51 -29.60
CA PHE A 286 6.86 0.27 -28.20
C PHE A 286 7.99 -0.50 -27.50
N VAL A 287 8.09 -0.35 -26.18
CA VAL A 287 8.94 -1.18 -25.32
C VAL A 287 8.10 -2.12 -24.49
N THR A 288 8.54 -3.37 -24.34
CA THR A 288 8.00 -4.29 -23.33
C THR A 288 8.82 -4.14 -22.06
N VAL A 289 8.16 -3.90 -20.94
CA VAL A 289 8.76 -3.77 -19.62
C VAL A 289 8.26 -4.92 -18.77
N ASP A 290 9.19 -5.71 -18.26
CA ASP A 290 8.90 -6.72 -17.25
C ASP A 290 8.56 -6.00 -15.94
N ILE A 291 7.40 -6.32 -15.37
CA ILE A 291 6.89 -5.72 -14.14
C ILE A 291 7.17 -6.62 -12.92
N SER A 292 7.65 -7.84 -13.15
CA SER A 292 8.07 -8.77 -12.08
C SER A 292 9.43 -8.42 -11.46
N THR A 293 10.17 -7.47 -12.05
CA THR A 293 11.45 -6.97 -11.54
C THR A 293 11.27 -5.54 -11.03
N PRO A 294 11.15 -5.31 -9.71
CA PRO A 294 11.12 -3.97 -9.13
C PRO A 294 12.42 -3.20 -9.45
N ILE A 295 12.34 -1.87 -9.50
CA ILE A 295 13.54 -1.00 -9.57
C ILE A 295 14.39 -1.22 -8.32
N ALA A 296 15.72 -1.16 -8.48
CA ALA A 296 16.69 -1.15 -7.39
C ALA A 296 16.27 -0.13 -6.31
N GLY A 297 15.87 -0.64 -5.13
CA GLY A 297 15.37 0.18 -4.01
C GLY A 297 14.25 -0.49 -3.21
N THR A 298 13.57 -1.49 -3.77
CA THR A 298 12.88 -2.52 -2.97
C THR A 298 13.87 -3.66 -2.76
N PRO A 299 14.09 -4.16 -1.53
CA PRO A 299 14.92 -5.35 -1.32
C PRO A 299 14.48 -6.45 -2.26
N VAL A 300 15.41 -6.99 -3.05
CA VAL A 300 15.09 -8.17 -3.87
C VAL A 300 15.10 -9.34 -2.90
N LEU A 301 13.91 -9.85 -2.54
CA LEU A 301 13.79 -10.93 -1.55
C LEU A 301 14.27 -12.26 -2.13
N GLU A 302 15.56 -12.52 -1.98
CA GLU A 302 16.28 -13.67 -2.53
C GLU A 302 17.13 -14.40 -1.49
N GLY A 303 17.31 -13.80 -0.31
CA GLY A 303 18.09 -14.30 0.82
C GLY A 303 19.57 -13.97 0.74
N ALA A 304 20.04 -13.38 -0.36
CA ALA A 304 21.43 -13.01 -0.61
C ALA A 304 21.62 -11.50 -0.54
N ALA A 305 22.88 -11.04 -0.51
CA ALA A 305 23.26 -9.63 -0.55
C ALA A 305 22.57 -8.69 0.47
N ILE A 306 21.99 -9.22 1.54
CA ILE A 306 21.09 -8.53 2.49
C ILE A 306 21.61 -7.15 2.95
N PRO A 307 22.89 -6.97 3.34
CA PRO A 307 23.38 -5.64 3.75
C PRO A 307 23.30 -4.58 2.64
N THR A 308 23.36 -5.00 1.37
CA THR A 308 23.22 -4.14 0.19
C THR A 308 21.74 -3.86 -0.08
N ASP A 309 20.87 -4.87 -0.03
CA ASP A 309 19.44 -4.72 -0.28
C ASP A 309 18.74 -3.84 0.77
N PHE A 310 19.25 -3.90 2.01
CA PHE A 310 18.80 -3.08 3.13
C PHE A 310 19.76 -1.94 3.48
N ALA A 311 20.50 -1.39 2.49
CA ALA A 311 21.47 -0.32 2.74
C ALA A 311 20.86 0.86 3.52
N GLY A 312 21.44 1.20 4.67
CA GLY A 312 20.96 2.26 5.56
C GLY A 312 19.89 1.83 6.57
N HIS A 313 19.48 0.56 6.57
CA HIS A 313 18.40 0.02 7.40
C HIS A 313 18.87 -1.04 8.41
N LEU A 314 20.16 -1.06 8.75
CA LEU A 314 20.70 -1.89 9.83
C LEU A 314 20.12 -1.45 11.18
N VAL A 315 19.50 -2.37 11.91
CA VAL A 315 18.88 -2.08 13.22
C VAL A 315 19.54 -2.82 14.39
N ALA A 316 20.14 -3.99 14.16
CA ALA A 316 20.96 -4.67 15.18
C ALA A 316 22.13 -5.46 14.57
N THR A 317 23.17 -5.67 15.37
CA THR A 317 24.31 -6.56 15.06
C THR A 317 24.60 -7.40 16.29
N GLN A 318 24.91 -8.67 16.08
CA GLN A 318 25.25 -9.60 17.14
C GLN A 318 26.57 -9.23 17.81
N ASP A 319 26.64 -9.40 19.13
CA ASP A 319 27.86 -9.22 19.91
C ASP A 319 28.23 -10.44 20.77
N ASN A 320 27.38 -11.46 20.80
CA ASN A 320 27.64 -12.74 21.43
C ASN A 320 28.09 -13.80 20.41
N HIS A 321 29.02 -14.67 20.81
CA HIS A 321 29.38 -15.86 20.03
C HIS A 321 28.22 -16.87 20.05
N THR A 322 28.12 -17.74 19.05
CA THR A 322 27.04 -18.73 18.99
C THR A 322 27.41 -20.01 19.76
N GLY A 323 26.51 -20.49 20.63
CA GLY A 323 26.62 -21.82 21.23
C GLY A 323 26.17 -22.97 20.31
N PHE A 324 25.61 -22.63 19.14
CA PHE A 324 24.95 -23.55 18.21
C PHE A 324 25.81 -23.89 16.98
N GLY A 325 27.05 -23.40 16.96
CA GLY A 325 28.03 -23.67 15.89
C GLY A 325 27.89 -22.74 14.69
N ASP A 326 29.02 -22.55 13.99
CA ASP A 326 29.14 -21.85 12.70
C ASP A 326 29.28 -22.87 11.56
N ARG A 327 28.76 -22.52 10.38
CA ARG A 327 28.83 -23.32 9.14
C ARG A 327 30.27 -23.57 8.64
N THR A 328 31.32 -23.03 9.29
CA THR A 328 32.73 -23.36 9.00
C THR A 328 33.19 -24.74 9.52
N GLY A 329 32.42 -25.80 9.28
CA GLY A 329 32.88 -27.18 9.54
C GLY A 329 31.82 -28.28 9.64
N ASP A 330 30.57 -27.93 9.96
CA ASP A 330 29.36 -28.77 9.99
C ASP A 330 28.11 -27.88 9.83
N GLU A 331 26.89 -28.47 9.85
CA GLU A 331 25.63 -27.72 9.96
C GLU A 331 25.59 -26.97 11.30
N GLY A 332 25.30 -25.66 11.29
CA GLY A 332 25.22 -24.82 12.49
C GLY A 332 24.18 -23.72 12.36
N SER A 333 23.82 -23.08 13.47
CA SER A 333 22.85 -21.98 13.52
C SER A 333 23.43 -20.73 14.19
N GLU A 334 23.29 -19.58 13.53
CA GLU A 334 23.72 -18.29 14.07
C GLU A 334 22.82 -17.14 13.58
N LEU A 335 22.93 -16.00 14.28
CA LEU A 335 22.31 -14.74 13.91
C LEU A 335 23.39 -13.68 13.87
N ASP A 336 23.53 -12.97 12.75
CA ASP A 336 24.60 -11.97 12.57
C ASP A 336 24.09 -10.54 12.66
N GLN A 337 23.20 -10.14 11.76
CA GLN A 337 22.66 -8.78 11.70
C GLN A 337 21.17 -8.79 11.38
N LEU A 338 20.46 -7.81 11.92
CA LEU A 338 19.05 -7.55 11.65
C LEU A 338 18.95 -6.21 10.94
N PHE A 339 18.25 -6.23 9.82
CA PHE A 339 17.88 -5.09 9.01
C PHE A 339 16.36 -5.01 8.97
N ALA A 340 15.83 -3.79 8.96
CA ALA A 340 14.39 -3.61 8.82
C ALA A 340 14.07 -2.27 8.19
N THR A 341 13.16 -2.30 7.22
CA THR A 341 12.60 -1.09 6.63
C THR A 341 11.11 -1.28 6.43
N GLN A 342 10.36 -0.19 6.53
CA GLN A 342 8.95 -0.22 6.19
C GLN A 342 8.78 0.02 4.70
N THR A 343 7.81 -0.68 4.13
CA THR A 343 7.23 -0.34 2.86
C THR A 343 5.80 0.13 3.09
N SER A 344 5.16 0.54 2.02
CA SER A 344 3.80 1.02 2.13
C SER A 344 2.76 -0.11 2.22
N THR A 345 3.16 -1.34 1.89
CA THR A 345 2.31 -2.55 1.98
C THR A 345 2.67 -3.42 3.18
N GLY A 346 3.85 -3.23 3.78
CA GLY A 346 4.30 -4.08 4.87
C GLY A 346 5.61 -3.64 5.53
N LEU A 347 6.20 -4.59 6.24
CA LEU A 347 7.50 -4.49 6.86
C LEU A 347 8.45 -5.46 6.18
N ASP A 348 9.56 -4.95 5.67
CA ASP A 348 10.66 -5.75 5.13
C ASP A 348 11.70 -5.97 6.24
N ILE A 349 12.10 -7.22 6.43
CA ILE A 349 13.10 -7.64 7.42
C ILE A 349 14.18 -8.45 6.71
N GLY A 350 15.44 -8.07 6.91
CA GLY A 350 16.61 -8.85 6.51
C GLY A 350 17.32 -9.39 7.74
N ILE A 351 17.66 -10.67 7.76
CA ILE A 351 18.44 -11.31 8.82
C ILE A 351 19.59 -12.05 8.17
N THR A 352 20.83 -11.65 8.45
CA THR A 352 22.01 -12.41 8.02
C THR A 352 22.32 -13.52 9.02
N GLY A 353 22.77 -14.67 8.52
CA GLY A 353 23.15 -15.84 9.30
C GLY A 353 22.75 -17.16 8.65
N ASN A 354 22.82 -18.25 9.41
CA ASN A 354 22.44 -19.59 8.97
C ASN A 354 21.54 -20.30 9.97
N LEU A 355 20.80 -21.26 9.44
CA LEU A 355 19.92 -22.13 10.21
C LEU A 355 20.19 -23.59 9.79
N GLU A 356 20.51 -24.46 10.74
CA GLU A 356 20.79 -25.87 10.45
C GLU A 356 19.51 -26.65 10.12
N ASN A 357 19.66 -27.75 9.37
CA ASN A 357 18.57 -28.67 9.04
C ASN A 357 18.34 -29.71 10.17
N GLY A 358 18.39 -29.25 11.42
CA GLY A 358 18.34 -30.05 12.65
C GLY A 358 17.10 -29.80 13.52
N GLY A 359 16.21 -28.91 13.08
CA GLY A 359 15.01 -28.51 13.83
C GLY A 359 15.20 -27.28 14.71
N ASN A 360 16.29 -26.52 14.55
CA ASN A 360 16.37 -25.19 15.16
C ASN A 360 15.38 -24.23 14.48
N PHE A 361 15.02 -23.19 15.24
CA PHE A 361 14.08 -22.17 14.80
C PHE A 361 14.68 -20.78 14.92
N TRP A 362 14.42 -19.97 13.91
CA TRP A 362 14.44 -18.52 14.05
C TRP A 362 13.02 -18.06 14.39
N LEU A 363 12.90 -17.34 15.50
CA LEU A 363 11.66 -16.72 15.95
C LEU A 363 11.79 -15.20 15.83
N VAL A 364 10.94 -14.57 15.03
CA VAL A 364 10.91 -13.11 14.87
C VAL A 364 9.69 -12.57 15.59
N PHE A 365 9.88 -12.09 16.81
CA PHE A 365 8.84 -11.46 17.61
C PHE A 365 8.64 -10.01 17.20
N LEU A 366 7.37 -9.61 17.05
CA LEU A 366 6.97 -8.26 16.66
C LEU A 366 5.96 -7.70 17.67
N GLU A 367 6.31 -6.56 18.25
CA GLU A 367 5.37 -5.71 18.97
C GLU A 367 4.85 -4.63 18.04
N LEU A 368 3.54 -4.61 17.86
CA LEU A 368 2.84 -3.61 17.05
C LEU A 368 2.00 -2.71 17.96
N GLY A 369 2.21 -1.40 17.83
CA GLY A 369 1.44 -0.39 18.55
C GLY A 369 1.54 -0.55 20.09
N PRO A 370 0.42 -0.67 20.82
CA PRO A 370 0.38 -0.66 22.29
C PRO A 370 0.89 -1.96 22.94
N GLY A 371 1.30 -2.93 22.12
CA GLY A 371 1.87 -4.20 22.54
C GLY A 371 0.87 -5.22 23.07
N GLY A 372 1.40 -6.39 23.41
CA GLY A 372 0.71 -7.55 23.96
C GLY A 372 1.08 -7.80 25.42
N SER A 373 1.54 -9.01 25.74
CA SER A 373 1.99 -9.38 27.08
C SER A 373 3.52 -9.49 27.14
N GLN A 374 4.15 -8.93 28.19
CA GLN A 374 5.59 -9.12 28.45
C GLN A 374 5.93 -10.56 28.87
N VAL A 375 4.94 -11.35 29.28
CA VAL A 375 5.11 -12.79 29.53
C VAL A 375 4.43 -13.53 28.39
N LEU A 376 5.19 -14.34 27.65
CA LEU A 376 4.69 -15.11 26.52
C LEU A 376 3.52 -16.00 26.96
N GLN A 377 2.33 -15.63 26.52
CA GLN A 377 1.13 -16.42 26.69
C GLN A 377 0.88 -17.18 25.39
N VAL A 378 0.77 -18.50 25.51
CA VAL A 378 0.39 -19.37 24.40
C VAL A 378 -0.80 -20.18 24.91
N PRO A 379 -2.03 -19.87 24.47
CA PRO A 379 -3.21 -20.57 24.96
C PRO A 379 -3.19 -22.05 24.56
N ASP A 380 -3.65 -22.92 25.45
CA ASP A 380 -3.77 -24.35 25.17
C ASP A 380 -4.85 -24.59 24.10
N GLY A 381 -4.56 -25.44 23.10
CA GLY A 381 -5.56 -25.90 22.12
C GLY A 381 -5.85 -24.98 20.93
N VAL A 382 -5.10 -23.90 20.75
CA VAL A 382 -5.22 -23.05 19.54
C VAL A 382 -4.41 -23.65 18.39
N GLY A 383 -5.04 -24.48 17.56
CA GLY A 383 -4.46 -24.99 16.32
C GLY A 383 -3.10 -25.70 16.47
N PRO A 384 -2.48 -26.17 15.37
CA PRO A 384 -1.10 -26.63 15.42
C PRO A 384 -0.17 -25.42 15.53
N MET A 385 -0.02 -24.85 16.73
CA MET A 385 1.11 -23.97 17.03
C MET A 385 2.41 -24.78 16.98
N SER A 386 3.52 -24.16 16.57
CA SER A 386 4.82 -24.85 16.59
C SER A 386 5.14 -25.32 18.01
N GLY A 387 5.63 -26.56 18.14
CA GLY A 387 5.94 -27.14 19.46
C GLY A 387 6.96 -26.31 20.25
N VAL A 388 7.82 -25.57 19.55
CA VAL A 388 8.80 -24.65 20.14
C VAL A 388 8.14 -23.47 20.85
N LEU A 389 7.12 -22.84 20.24
CA LEU A 389 6.44 -21.68 20.86
C LEU A 389 5.67 -22.11 22.10
N GLN A 390 5.03 -23.29 22.06
CA GLN A 390 4.37 -23.89 23.23
C GLN A 390 5.37 -24.20 24.35
N ALA A 391 6.55 -24.75 24.03
CA ALA A 391 7.59 -25.01 25.01
C ALA A 391 8.06 -23.71 25.69
N MET A 392 8.12 -22.60 24.96
CA MET A 392 8.53 -21.30 25.49
C MET A 392 7.48 -20.59 26.37
N ARG A 393 6.27 -21.14 26.53
CA ARG A 393 5.21 -20.54 27.34
C ARG A 393 5.70 -20.13 28.73
N GLY A 394 5.38 -18.90 29.13
CA GLY A 394 5.81 -18.32 30.41
C GLY A 394 7.15 -17.60 30.36
N THR A 395 7.85 -17.61 29.21
CA THR A 395 9.07 -16.79 29.03
C THR A 395 8.74 -15.32 29.18
N ARG A 396 9.55 -14.58 29.96
CA ARG A 396 9.38 -13.15 30.20
C ARG A 396 10.37 -12.36 29.33
N PHE A 397 9.84 -11.46 28.51
CA PHE A 397 10.58 -10.48 27.73
C PHE A 397 11.01 -9.27 28.57
N ASN A 398 11.91 -8.46 28.04
CA ASN A 398 12.35 -7.23 28.69
C ASN A 398 11.23 -6.23 28.92
N ASN A 399 11.42 -5.38 29.92
CA ASN A 399 10.49 -4.30 30.18
C ASN A 399 10.41 -3.39 28.94
N GLY A 400 9.17 -3.11 28.51
CA GLY A 400 8.93 -2.34 27.30
C GLY A 400 8.92 -3.16 26.01
N PHE A 401 9.05 -4.50 26.07
CA PHE A 401 8.76 -5.39 24.95
C PHE A 401 7.65 -6.38 25.29
N ALA A 402 6.55 -6.28 24.56
CA ALA A 402 5.35 -7.08 24.74
C ALA A 402 4.88 -7.51 23.34
N PRO A 403 5.46 -8.58 22.76
CA PRO A 403 5.19 -8.93 21.38
C PRO A 403 3.72 -9.32 21.18
N THR A 404 3.21 -8.94 20.02
CA THR A 404 1.84 -9.19 19.54
C THR A 404 1.81 -10.28 18.48
N HIS A 405 2.90 -10.45 17.75
CA HIS A 405 3.05 -11.44 16.69
C HIS A 405 4.40 -12.15 16.82
N VAL A 406 4.49 -13.35 16.27
CA VAL A 406 5.75 -14.04 16.07
C VAL A 406 5.73 -14.79 14.74
N LEU A 407 6.79 -14.63 13.96
CA LEU A 407 7.08 -15.48 12.81
C LEU A 407 7.99 -16.63 13.28
N CYS A 408 7.56 -17.86 13.10
CA CYS A 408 8.36 -19.06 13.39
C CYS A 408 8.90 -19.61 12.09
N MET A 409 10.21 -19.79 11.99
CA MET A 409 10.86 -20.33 10.80
C MET A 409 11.81 -21.48 11.13
N ASN A 410 11.72 -22.58 10.40
CA ASN A 410 12.64 -23.72 10.52
C ASN A 410 12.93 -24.37 9.17
N ILE A 411 14.09 -25.02 9.06
CA ILE A 411 14.40 -25.85 7.89
C ILE A 411 13.97 -27.28 8.17
N TYR A 412 13.27 -27.86 7.20
CA TYR A 412 12.97 -29.28 7.15
C TYR A 412 12.89 -29.74 5.70
N ASP A 413 13.46 -30.91 5.39
CA ASP A 413 13.45 -31.51 4.04
C ASP A 413 13.92 -30.55 2.92
N GLY A 414 14.93 -29.71 3.23
CA GLY A 414 15.50 -28.76 2.28
C GLY A 414 14.65 -27.51 2.00
N SER A 415 13.56 -27.31 2.76
CA SER A 415 12.68 -26.15 2.67
C SER A 415 12.66 -25.36 3.96
N LEU A 416 12.54 -24.03 3.87
CA LEU A 416 12.21 -23.17 5.00
C LEU A 416 10.70 -23.14 5.16
N HIS A 417 10.20 -23.59 6.31
CA HIS A 417 8.80 -23.53 6.69
C HIS A 417 8.53 -22.29 7.53
N VAL A 418 7.35 -21.69 7.34
CA VAL A 418 6.99 -20.41 7.95
C VAL A 418 5.59 -20.48 8.56
N ASP A 419 5.50 -20.15 9.85
CA ASP A 419 4.24 -19.93 10.57
C ASP A 419 4.18 -18.49 11.09
N LEU A 420 2.99 -17.88 11.06
CA LEU A 420 2.71 -16.60 11.70
C LEU A 420 1.69 -16.81 12.81
N THR A 421 2.05 -16.43 14.03
CA THR A 421 1.15 -16.46 15.19
C THR A 421 0.80 -15.05 15.64
N ASP A 422 -0.50 -14.75 15.73
CA ASP A 422 -1.06 -13.63 16.49
C ASP A 422 -1.16 -14.04 17.97
N LEU A 423 -0.26 -13.50 18.79
CA LEU A 423 -0.16 -13.81 20.22
C LEU A 423 -1.28 -13.18 21.05
N LYS A 424 -1.93 -12.12 20.54
CA LYS A 424 -3.00 -11.41 21.24
C LYS A 424 -4.31 -12.18 21.16
N ASN A 425 -4.66 -12.61 19.95
CA ASN A 425 -5.87 -13.38 19.72
C ASN A 425 -5.64 -14.88 19.93
N GLY A 426 -4.37 -15.30 20.03
CA GLY A 426 -3.99 -16.70 20.07
C GLY A 426 -4.51 -17.35 18.79
N VAL A 427 -3.92 -17.02 17.65
CA VAL A 427 -4.25 -17.63 16.35
C VAL A 427 -2.93 -17.96 15.65
N ASN A 428 -2.73 -19.21 15.25
CA ASN A 428 -1.59 -19.60 14.42
C ASN A 428 -2.03 -19.93 12.99
N ARG A 429 -1.19 -19.58 12.03
CA ARG A 429 -1.37 -19.88 10.61
C ARG A 429 -0.06 -20.36 10.01
N TYR A 430 -0.10 -21.55 9.41
CA TYR A 430 0.98 -22.00 8.53
C TYR A 430 0.91 -21.19 7.23
N VAL A 431 1.89 -20.32 7.02
CA VAL A 431 1.92 -19.40 5.88
C VAL A 431 2.41 -20.10 4.63
N GLY A 432 3.33 -21.06 4.77
CA GLY A 432 3.81 -21.90 3.68
C GLY A 432 5.28 -22.24 3.83
N HIS A 433 5.89 -22.65 2.72
CA HIS A 433 7.32 -22.95 2.66
C HIS A 433 7.96 -22.49 1.35
N ALA A 434 9.27 -22.28 1.39
CA ALA A 434 10.10 -21.99 0.22
C ALA A 434 11.34 -22.89 0.19
N PRO A 435 11.85 -23.27 -0.99
CA PRO A 435 13.12 -23.98 -1.10
C PRO A 435 14.27 -23.16 -0.51
N VAL A 436 15.12 -23.81 0.31
CA VAL A 436 16.37 -23.19 0.78
C VAL A 436 17.27 -22.92 -0.42
N ASN A 437 17.84 -21.71 -0.49
CA ASN A 437 18.64 -21.21 -1.62
C ASN A 437 17.85 -21.13 -2.94
N GLY A 438 16.52 -20.98 -2.86
CA GLY A 438 15.65 -20.93 -4.03
C GLY A 438 15.68 -19.60 -4.78
N GLY A 439 16.18 -18.52 -4.17
CA GLY A 439 16.23 -17.17 -4.77
C GLY A 439 14.85 -16.54 -5.00
N SER A 440 13.80 -17.06 -4.37
CA SER A 440 12.42 -16.58 -4.50
C SER A 440 11.76 -16.54 -3.12
N GLY A 441 11.11 -15.42 -2.80
CA GLY A 441 10.33 -15.28 -1.57
C GLY A 441 8.94 -15.91 -1.59
N ASN A 442 8.48 -16.46 -2.73
CA ASN A 442 7.14 -17.05 -2.83
C ASN A 442 6.99 -18.32 -1.99
N LEU A 443 5.95 -18.34 -1.15
CA LEU A 443 5.62 -19.47 -0.27
C LEU A 443 4.54 -20.38 -0.89
N ALA A 444 4.76 -21.69 -0.83
CA ALA A 444 3.85 -22.72 -1.32
C ALA A 444 3.09 -23.44 -0.19
N ASP A 445 1.92 -23.98 -0.55
CA ASP A 445 1.11 -24.92 0.24
C ASP A 445 0.65 -24.45 1.64
N GLY A 446 0.68 -23.14 1.91
CA GLY A 446 0.16 -22.56 3.15
C GLY A 446 -1.00 -21.60 2.92
N ASP A 447 -1.62 -21.17 4.02
CA ASP A 447 -2.65 -20.14 4.02
C ASP A 447 -1.94 -18.79 3.97
N ASN A 448 -1.82 -18.18 2.79
CA ASN A 448 -1.11 -16.92 2.57
C ASN A 448 -1.94 -15.90 1.74
N PRO A 449 -3.10 -15.45 2.25
CA PRO A 449 -4.06 -14.69 1.46
C PRO A 449 -3.59 -13.27 1.12
N ASN A 450 -2.63 -12.73 1.88
CA ASN A 450 -2.11 -11.38 1.71
C ASN A 450 -0.72 -11.35 1.06
N GLY A 451 -0.13 -12.51 0.73
CA GLY A 451 1.12 -12.58 -0.02
C GLY A 451 2.38 -12.25 0.78
N ILE A 452 2.52 -12.78 2.00
CA ILE A 452 3.81 -12.80 2.72
C ILE A 452 4.87 -13.46 1.83
N LEU A 453 6.05 -12.86 1.78
CA LEU A 453 7.20 -13.42 1.08
C LEU A 453 8.32 -13.72 2.08
N VAL A 454 8.95 -14.89 1.97
CA VAL A 454 10.15 -15.24 2.72
C VAL A 454 11.12 -15.98 1.82
N ALA A 455 12.28 -15.36 1.57
CA ALA A 455 13.41 -15.98 0.88
C ALA A 455 14.50 -16.33 1.89
N PHE A 456 15.22 -17.42 1.64
CA PHE A 456 16.29 -17.86 2.52
C PHE A 456 17.46 -18.44 1.76
N ASP A 457 18.62 -17.79 1.84
CA ASP A 457 19.90 -18.28 1.34
C ASP A 457 20.81 -18.63 2.51
N ASN A 458 20.93 -19.93 2.75
CA ASN A 458 21.68 -20.51 3.83
C ASN A 458 23.18 -20.67 3.48
N THR A 459 23.72 -20.03 2.44
CA THR A 459 25.12 -20.22 2.02
C THR A 459 26.15 -19.43 2.84
N ASN A 460 25.73 -18.73 3.90
CA ASN A 460 26.59 -17.96 4.79
C ASN A 460 27.67 -18.82 5.45
N HIS A 461 28.94 -18.46 5.28
CA HIS A 461 30.12 -19.12 5.90
C HIS A 461 31.03 -18.12 6.65
N LEU A 462 30.52 -16.91 6.88
CA LEU A 462 31.20 -15.79 7.51
C LEU A 462 30.28 -15.26 8.61
N GLY A 463 30.79 -14.56 9.61
CA GLY A 463 29.91 -14.03 10.65
C GLY A 463 30.38 -14.34 12.06
N VAL A 464 29.40 -14.58 12.91
CA VAL A 464 29.52 -15.02 14.29
C VAL A 464 30.00 -16.48 14.32
N THR A 465 31.07 -16.73 15.05
CA THR A 465 31.60 -18.08 15.27
C THR A 465 31.29 -18.57 16.68
N GLY A 466 31.65 -19.82 16.98
CA GLY A 466 31.60 -20.35 18.35
C GLY A 466 32.51 -19.65 19.35
N GLU A 467 33.45 -18.82 18.88
CA GLU A 467 34.44 -18.14 19.73
C GLU A 467 34.32 -16.61 19.68
N SER A 468 33.67 -16.04 18.66
CA SER A 468 33.64 -14.58 18.49
C SER A 468 32.43 -14.09 17.69
N ALA A 469 31.88 -12.94 18.06
CA ALA A 469 30.90 -12.20 17.26
C ALA A 469 31.52 -11.12 16.35
N SER A 470 32.85 -10.94 16.40
CA SER A 470 33.51 -9.82 15.70
C SER A 470 33.34 -9.84 14.18
N GLY A 471 32.99 -10.99 13.61
CA GLY A 471 32.73 -11.18 12.18
C GLY A 471 31.28 -10.90 11.76
N ALA A 472 30.35 -10.59 12.67
CA ALA A 472 28.91 -10.51 12.35
C ALA A 472 28.59 -9.67 11.10
N ALA A 473 29.23 -8.51 10.93
CA ALA A 473 29.01 -7.63 9.79
C ALA A 473 29.55 -8.14 8.44
N THR A 474 30.20 -9.31 8.41
CA THR A 474 30.73 -9.93 7.18
C THR A 474 29.77 -10.93 6.57
N ALA A 475 28.74 -11.35 7.30
CA ALA A 475 27.65 -12.18 6.78
C ALA A 475 26.81 -11.38 5.78
N THR A 476 26.44 -12.01 4.66
CA THR A 476 25.69 -11.35 3.58
C THR A 476 24.48 -12.12 3.09
N THR A 477 24.27 -13.34 3.56
CA THR A 477 23.10 -14.16 3.23
C THR A 477 22.35 -14.57 4.49
N GLY A 478 21.09 -14.97 4.34
CA GLY A 478 20.21 -15.40 5.40
C GLY A 478 18.75 -15.31 4.98
N ALA A 479 17.88 -14.76 5.83
CA ALA A 479 16.45 -14.60 5.54
C ALA A 479 16.09 -13.18 5.12
N GLU A 480 15.28 -13.03 4.08
CA GLU A 480 14.61 -11.79 3.74
C GLU A 480 13.10 -12.02 3.72
N ILE A 481 12.37 -11.15 4.40
CA ILE A 481 10.97 -11.35 4.76
C ILE A 481 10.19 -10.08 4.40
N HIS A 482 9.06 -10.22 3.70
CA HIS A 482 8.04 -9.18 3.58
C HIS A 482 6.78 -9.60 4.36
N LEU A 483 6.47 -8.88 5.43
CA LEU A 483 5.25 -9.07 6.21
C LEU A 483 4.24 -7.98 5.88
N THR A 484 3.06 -8.35 5.41
CA THR A 484 2.07 -7.35 5.02
C THR A 484 1.42 -6.69 6.23
N TRP A 485 1.06 -5.41 6.11
CA TRP A 485 0.29 -4.74 7.15
C TRP A 485 -1.07 -5.42 7.39
N ALA A 486 -1.66 -6.05 6.37
CA ALA A 486 -2.91 -6.79 6.52
C ALA A 486 -2.76 -8.00 7.46
N ASP A 487 -1.68 -8.77 7.33
CA ASP A 487 -1.40 -9.91 8.22
C ASP A 487 -1.05 -9.49 9.65
N LEU A 488 -0.53 -8.28 9.79
CA LEU A 488 -0.12 -7.69 11.07
C LEU A 488 -1.28 -6.94 11.78
N GLY A 489 -2.50 -7.01 11.25
CA GLY A 489 -3.69 -6.37 11.82
C GLY A 489 -3.81 -4.87 11.53
N GLY A 490 -3.06 -4.38 10.54
CA GLY A 490 -3.01 -2.99 10.11
C GLY A 490 -1.63 -2.37 10.30
N MET A 491 -1.49 -1.14 9.82
CA MET A 491 -0.24 -0.40 9.94
C MET A 491 -0.01 0.03 11.40
N ALA A 492 1.19 -0.21 11.90
CA ALA A 492 1.55 0.06 13.29
C ALA A 492 2.23 1.42 13.46
N CYS A 493 2.01 2.03 14.61
CA CYS A 493 2.59 3.31 15.04
C CYS A 493 4.07 3.27 15.43
N GLY A 494 4.66 2.11 15.26
CA GLY A 494 5.96 1.72 15.75
C GLY A 494 5.97 0.21 15.75
N VAL A 495 7.05 -0.35 15.25
CA VAL A 495 7.31 -1.78 15.33
C VAL A 495 8.51 -1.95 16.24
N LYS A 496 8.40 -2.82 17.24
CA LYS A 496 9.60 -3.36 17.88
C LYS A 496 9.81 -4.78 17.43
N ALA A 497 11.04 -5.14 17.14
CA ALA A 497 11.40 -6.46 16.66
C ALA A 497 12.48 -7.11 17.52
N MET A 498 12.38 -8.42 17.67
CA MET A 498 13.41 -9.29 18.23
C MET A 498 13.49 -10.56 17.36
N ALA A 499 14.66 -10.85 16.79
CA ALA A 499 14.95 -12.19 16.27
C ALA A 499 15.62 -13.02 17.38
N LEU A 500 15.21 -14.26 17.55
CA LEU A 500 15.71 -15.18 18.57
C LEU A 500 15.98 -16.55 17.97
N LEU A 501 17.14 -17.13 18.28
CA LEU A 501 17.48 -18.50 17.91
C LEU A 501 17.09 -19.48 19.02
N THR A 502 16.43 -20.57 18.66
CA THR A 502 16.01 -21.61 19.60
C THR A 502 16.17 -23.01 19.02
N GLY A 503 16.27 -24.03 19.89
CA GLY A 503 16.16 -25.44 19.50
C GLY A 503 14.71 -25.92 19.40
N ASN A 504 14.48 -27.07 18.76
CA ASN A 504 13.15 -27.65 18.51
C ASN A 504 12.25 -27.87 19.75
N LEU A 505 12.84 -27.99 20.94
CA LEU A 505 12.14 -28.14 22.22
C LEU A 505 12.11 -26.85 23.05
N GLY A 506 12.36 -25.70 22.41
CA GLY A 506 12.33 -24.39 23.07
C GLY A 506 13.62 -24.03 23.80
N PHE A 507 14.71 -24.78 23.65
CA PHE A 507 16.01 -24.39 24.24
C PHE A 507 16.41 -23.01 23.71
N ILE A 508 16.51 -22.02 24.59
CA ILE A 508 16.77 -20.63 24.24
C ILE A 508 18.29 -20.40 24.18
N SER A 509 18.77 -20.07 22.97
CA SER A 509 20.18 -19.72 22.71
C SER A 509 20.54 -18.38 23.36
N ASN A 510 21.84 -18.09 23.42
CA ASN A 510 22.35 -16.75 23.72
C ASN A 510 22.36 -15.81 22.50
N GLN A 511 21.77 -16.23 21.39
CA GLN A 511 21.70 -15.47 20.14
C GLN A 511 20.34 -14.80 20.01
N ALA A 512 20.32 -13.46 20.09
CA ALA A 512 19.18 -12.62 19.75
C ALA A 512 19.63 -11.39 18.95
N LEU A 513 18.70 -10.75 18.25
CA LEU A 513 18.88 -9.45 17.59
C LEU A 513 17.65 -8.58 17.92
N ALA A 514 17.75 -7.54 18.77
CA ALA A 514 18.95 -7.04 19.44
C ALA A 514 19.60 -8.05 20.41
N PRO A 515 20.93 -8.00 20.59
CA PRO A 515 21.65 -8.98 21.38
C PRO A 515 21.35 -8.90 22.87
N PHE A 516 21.61 -10.01 23.57
CA PHE A 516 21.72 -10.06 25.03
C PHE A 516 22.99 -9.34 25.50
N ASP A 517 23.18 -9.20 26.81
CA ASP A 517 24.43 -8.67 27.35
C ASP A 517 25.62 -9.51 26.87
N VAL A 518 26.76 -8.86 26.60
CA VAL A 518 27.97 -9.52 26.10
C VAL A 518 28.38 -10.68 27.01
N GLU A 519 28.77 -11.80 26.39
CA GLU A 519 29.14 -13.07 27.05
C GLU A 519 27.99 -13.76 27.82
N THR A 520 26.74 -13.43 27.50
CA THR A 520 25.58 -14.15 28.05
C THR A 520 25.63 -15.62 27.62
N PRO A 521 25.55 -16.59 28.55
CA PRO A 521 25.41 -18.00 28.20
C PRO A 521 23.99 -18.29 27.68
N SER A 522 23.79 -19.42 27.00
CA SER A 522 22.44 -19.84 26.62
C SER A 522 21.55 -19.97 27.85
N PHE A 523 20.30 -19.54 27.73
CA PHE A 523 19.32 -19.60 28.83
C PHE A 523 18.84 -21.01 29.11
N GLY A 524 18.99 -21.92 28.13
CA GLY A 524 18.63 -23.33 28.29
C GLY A 524 17.14 -23.57 28.10
N ASN A 525 16.60 -24.54 28.85
CA ASN A 525 15.19 -24.93 28.71
C ASN A 525 14.24 -23.85 29.27
N PRO A 526 13.12 -23.58 28.59
CA PRO A 526 12.16 -22.56 28.97
C PRO A 526 11.32 -22.96 30.20
N PRO A 527 10.63 -21.99 30.86
CA PRO A 527 10.61 -20.57 30.53
C PRO A 527 11.88 -19.84 30.96
N ALA A 528 12.33 -18.87 30.16
CA ALA A 528 13.41 -17.95 30.54
C ALA A 528 12.86 -16.61 31.04
N ASP A 529 13.71 -15.84 31.71
CA ASP A 529 13.40 -14.47 32.13
C ASP A 529 14.50 -13.52 31.66
N PHE A 530 14.17 -12.67 30.69
CA PHE A 530 15.11 -11.71 30.11
C PHE A 530 15.21 -10.42 30.93
N SER A 531 14.31 -10.18 31.89
CA SER A 531 14.25 -8.91 32.64
C SER A 531 15.50 -8.56 33.47
N GLY A 532 16.42 -9.52 33.65
CA GLY A 532 17.73 -9.30 34.27
C GLY A 532 18.80 -8.74 33.34
N GLN A 533 18.55 -8.67 32.03
CA GLN A 533 19.48 -8.15 31.02
C GLN A 533 19.51 -6.62 31.07
N THR A 534 20.70 -6.03 30.88
CA THR A 534 20.89 -4.58 30.93
C THR A 534 20.66 -3.91 29.57
N THR A 535 20.86 -4.65 28.49
CA THR A 535 20.50 -4.26 27.12
C THR A 535 19.01 -4.48 26.86
N ASN A 536 18.44 -3.76 25.89
CA ASN A 536 17.10 -4.05 25.36
C ASN A 536 17.25 -5.09 24.26
N GLN A 537 16.64 -6.28 24.40
CA GLN A 537 16.66 -7.33 23.39
C GLN A 537 15.63 -7.11 22.29
N PHE A 538 15.31 -5.85 22.01
CA PHE A 538 14.43 -5.45 20.93
C PHE A 538 14.93 -4.15 20.34
N VAL A 539 14.65 -3.96 19.06
CA VAL A 539 14.92 -2.70 18.35
C VAL A 539 13.63 -2.02 18.01
N SER A 540 13.59 -0.68 18.08
CA SER A 540 12.45 0.09 17.56
C SER A 540 12.72 0.42 16.09
N ILE A 541 11.86 -0.04 15.20
CA ILE A 541 11.92 0.22 13.77
C ILE A 541 11.09 1.48 13.52
N PRO A 542 11.72 2.58 13.05
CA PRO A 542 11.00 3.82 12.80
C PRO A 542 10.05 3.66 11.61
N ILE A 543 8.78 3.91 11.86
CA ILE A 543 7.73 3.98 10.82
C ILE A 543 7.62 5.45 10.39
N THR A 544 8.12 5.76 9.20
CA THR A 544 8.21 7.13 8.67
C THR A 544 7.42 7.25 7.37
N LEU A 545 6.10 7.39 7.44
CA LEU A 545 5.34 7.73 6.24
C LEU A 545 5.37 9.24 5.99
N PRO A 546 5.21 9.69 4.73
CA PRO A 546 4.92 11.08 4.46
C PRO A 546 3.65 11.43 5.25
N PRO A 547 3.70 12.43 6.14
CA PRO A 547 2.54 12.76 6.94
C PRO A 547 1.47 13.33 6.01
N TYR A 548 0.42 12.54 5.74
CA TYR A 548 -0.83 13.14 5.31
C TYR A 548 -1.32 13.91 6.53
N THR A 549 -1.33 15.24 6.44
CA THR A 549 -1.73 16.14 7.53
C THR A 549 -3.14 16.65 7.24
N PRO A 550 -4.17 15.79 7.32
CA PRO A 550 -5.53 16.25 7.17
C PRO A 550 -5.82 17.26 8.28
N SER A 551 -6.30 18.42 7.88
CA SER A 551 -6.75 19.48 8.78
C SER A 551 -8.13 19.19 9.38
N THR A 552 -8.87 18.21 8.86
CA THR A 552 -10.25 17.88 9.26
C THR A 552 -10.53 16.38 9.30
N LEU A 553 -11.56 15.96 10.05
CA LEU A 553 -12.03 14.55 10.05
C LEU A 553 -12.54 14.10 8.68
N ASP A 554 -13.02 15.03 7.86
CA ASP A 554 -13.54 14.74 6.53
C ASP A 554 -12.40 14.24 5.62
N GLU A 555 -11.26 14.95 5.66
CA GLU A 555 -10.04 14.57 4.95
C GLU A 555 -9.47 13.24 5.46
N VAL A 556 -9.61 12.94 6.77
CA VAL A 556 -9.21 11.64 7.34
C VAL A 556 -10.06 10.50 6.78
N ARG A 557 -11.38 10.67 6.68
CA ARG A 557 -12.29 9.58 6.21
C ARG A 557 -12.03 9.16 4.76
N ILE A 558 -11.64 10.11 3.92
CA ILE A 558 -11.34 9.87 2.51
C ILE A 558 -9.86 9.56 2.24
N ALA A 559 -9.00 9.64 3.25
CA ALA A 559 -7.59 9.33 3.10
C ALA A 559 -7.40 7.88 2.61
N PRO A 560 -6.36 7.62 1.81
CA PRO A 560 -5.95 6.26 1.48
C PRO A 560 -5.71 5.43 2.74
N GLU A 561 -5.94 4.12 2.65
CA GLU A 561 -5.62 3.19 3.75
C GLU A 561 -4.12 3.23 4.05
N GLY A 562 -3.74 3.15 5.33
CA GLY A 562 -2.35 3.29 5.76
C GLY A 562 -1.84 4.73 5.80
N SER A 563 -2.63 5.75 5.41
CA SER A 563 -2.19 7.14 5.56
C SER A 563 -1.97 7.49 7.02
N GLN A 564 -0.80 8.06 7.35
CA GLN A 564 -0.62 8.71 8.64
C GLN A 564 -1.55 9.90 8.72
N VAL A 565 -2.21 10.11 9.85
CA VAL A 565 -3.11 11.24 10.08
C VAL A 565 -2.87 11.84 11.44
N THR A 566 -2.86 13.16 11.48
CA THR A 566 -2.96 13.91 12.73
C THR A 566 -4.16 14.84 12.62
N PHE A 567 -5.15 14.68 13.50
CA PHE A 567 -6.26 15.60 13.60
C PHE A 567 -6.41 16.12 15.03
N THR A 568 -6.68 17.42 15.13
CA THR A 568 -6.67 18.16 16.39
C THR A 568 -8.06 18.72 16.68
N ASN A 569 -8.32 19.07 17.93
CA ASN A 569 -9.52 19.79 18.36
C ASN A 569 -10.84 19.05 18.10
N VAL A 570 -10.83 17.71 18.11
CA VAL A 570 -12.03 16.88 18.00
C VAL A 570 -12.53 16.47 19.38
N TRP A 571 -13.82 16.19 19.49
CA TRP A 571 -14.47 15.84 20.75
C TRP A 571 -14.82 14.38 20.80
N VAL A 572 -14.54 13.73 21.92
CA VAL A 572 -14.95 12.34 22.17
C VAL A 572 -16.46 12.28 22.35
N SER A 573 -17.14 11.60 21.45
CA SER A 573 -18.60 11.47 21.40
C SER A 573 -19.12 10.23 22.12
N ALA A 574 -18.32 9.15 22.14
CA ALA A 574 -18.57 7.90 22.84
C ALA A 574 -17.26 7.18 23.15
N THR A 575 -17.22 6.42 24.24
CA THR A 575 -16.04 5.64 24.65
C THR A 575 -16.46 4.19 24.95
N PHE A 576 -15.77 3.23 24.33
CA PHE A 576 -15.97 1.79 24.52
C PHE A 576 -14.66 1.19 25.02
N ALA A 577 -14.32 1.48 26.29
CA ALA A 577 -13.02 1.15 26.88
C ALA A 577 -12.69 -0.36 26.82
N GLU A 578 -13.70 -1.21 27.02
CA GLU A 578 -13.57 -2.67 26.94
C GLU A 578 -13.23 -3.17 25.53
N GLU A 579 -13.59 -2.39 24.51
CA GLU A 579 -13.26 -2.65 23.10
C GLU A 579 -11.97 -1.94 22.66
N GLY A 580 -11.31 -1.19 23.56
CA GLY A 580 -10.11 -0.42 23.26
C GLY A 580 -10.33 0.66 22.18
N LYS A 581 -11.54 1.22 22.11
CA LYS A 581 -11.90 2.21 21.09
C LYS A 581 -12.77 3.34 21.64
N TYR A 582 -12.75 4.48 20.97
CA TYR A 582 -13.65 5.60 21.21
C TYR A 582 -13.98 6.29 19.89
N TYR A 583 -15.01 7.14 19.87
CA TYR A 583 -15.42 7.87 18.68
C TYR A 583 -15.20 9.35 18.85
N VAL A 584 -14.63 10.01 17.83
CA VAL A 584 -14.38 11.44 17.83
C VAL A 584 -15.20 12.13 16.75
N GLN A 585 -15.65 13.34 17.06
CA GLN A 585 -16.51 14.14 16.21
C GLN A 585 -16.05 15.61 16.24
N ALA A 586 -16.01 16.26 15.09
CA ALA A 586 -15.76 17.69 15.02
C ALA A 586 -17.03 18.46 15.45
N ASP A 587 -16.84 19.66 16.00
CA ASP A 587 -17.97 20.46 16.47
C ASP A 587 -18.92 20.82 15.32
N GLY A 588 -20.21 20.47 15.45
CA GLY A 588 -21.21 20.73 14.42
C GLY A 588 -21.03 19.93 13.12
N SER A 589 -20.13 18.94 13.09
CA SER A 589 -20.00 18.00 11.97
C SER A 589 -20.82 16.74 12.26
N PRO A 590 -21.60 16.22 11.27
CA PRO A 590 -22.25 14.93 11.37
C PRO A 590 -21.27 13.77 11.11
N LEU A 591 -19.97 14.05 10.96
CA LEU A 591 -18.97 13.04 10.65
C LEU A 591 -18.14 12.76 11.89
N ALA A 592 -18.04 11.48 12.19
CA ALA A 592 -17.22 10.95 13.25
C ALA A 592 -16.35 9.81 12.71
N ILE A 593 -15.31 9.49 13.46
CA ILE A 593 -14.42 8.36 13.15
C ILE A 593 -14.15 7.57 14.43
N ALA A 594 -14.09 6.24 14.29
CA ALA A 594 -13.62 5.39 15.35
C ALA A 594 -12.11 5.55 15.50
N VAL A 595 -11.64 5.69 16.73
CA VAL A 595 -10.23 5.69 17.09
C VAL A 595 -9.98 4.49 17.98
N TYR A 596 -9.10 3.61 17.53
CA TYR A 596 -8.66 2.44 18.27
C TYR A 596 -7.39 2.80 19.02
N ASP A 597 -7.50 2.86 20.34
CA ASP A 597 -6.43 3.19 21.28
C ASP A 597 -6.69 2.42 22.58
N PRO A 598 -6.05 1.26 22.79
CA PRO A 598 -6.23 0.50 24.01
C PRO A 598 -5.41 1.06 25.19
N VAL A 599 -4.58 2.08 24.97
CA VAL A 599 -3.79 2.73 26.02
C VAL A 599 -4.55 3.92 26.59
N THR A 600 -5.06 4.78 25.71
CA THR A 600 -5.77 5.98 26.08
C THR A 600 -7.26 5.78 25.82
N SER A 601 -8.04 5.65 26.90
CA SER A 601 -9.50 5.60 26.84
C SER A 601 -10.11 6.93 27.33
N PRO A 602 -10.01 8.02 26.56
CA PRO A 602 -10.56 9.31 26.98
C PRO A 602 -12.07 9.21 27.15
N GLY A 603 -12.60 9.84 28.20
CA GLY A 603 -14.04 9.88 28.45
C GLY A 603 -14.78 10.84 27.53
N GLU A 604 -16.08 10.61 27.36
CA GLU A 604 -16.98 11.47 26.59
C GLU A 604 -16.86 12.96 26.95
N GLY A 605 -16.92 13.81 25.93
CA GLY A 605 -16.79 15.25 26.07
C GLY A 605 -15.37 15.75 26.31
N ALA A 606 -14.37 14.87 26.31
CA ALA A 606 -12.97 15.25 26.23
C ALA A 606 -12.65 15.82 24.84
N LYS A 607 -11.74 16.78 24.79
CA LYS A 607 -11.16 17.26 23.54
C LYS A 607 -9.81 16.60 23.35
N VAL A 608 -9.58 16.03 22.17
CA VAL A 608 -8.36 15.26 21.90
C VAL A 608 -7.66 15.72 20.63
N THR A 609 -6.36 15.46 20.62
CA THR A 609 -5.54 15.37 19.40
C THR A 609 -5.16 13.92 19.23
N VAL A 610 -5.33 13.40 18.01
CA VAL A 610 -5.00 12.01 17.67
C VAL A 610 -3.97 12.02 16.55
N ASP A 611 -2.87 11.31 16.78
CA ASP A 611 -1.93 10.87 15.75
C ASP A 611 -2.15 9.37 15.54
N GLY A 612 -2.22 8.92 14.30
CA GLY A 612 -2.55 7.53 13.98
C GLY A 612 -2.48 7.21 12.50
N PHE A 613 -2.91 6.00 12.15
CA PHE A 613 -3.01 5.55 10.76
C PHE A 613 -4.45 5.23 10.38
N VAL A 614 -4.84 5.62 9.18
CA VAL A 614 -6.16 5.29 8.64
C VAL A 614 -6.22 3.80 8.34
N THR A 615 -7.22 3.15 8.92
CA THR A 615 -7.43 1.69 8.84
C THR A 615 -8.91 1.38 8.61
N ARG A 616 -9.25 0.09 8.59
CA ARG A 616 -10.63 -0.40 8.61
C ARG A 616 -10.82 -1.41 9.73
N VAL A 617 -11.93 -1.27 10.45
CA VAL A 617 -12.35 -2.28 11.43
C VAL A 617 -13.82 -2.59 11.19
N GLY A 618 -14.14 -3.87 10.97
CA GLY A 618 -15.50 -4.30 10.60
C GLY A 618 -16.00 -3.63 9.30
N GLY A 619 -15.10 -3.32 8.38
CA GLY A 619 -15.38 -2.61 7.12
C GLY A 619 -15.62 -1.10 7.26
N ALA A 620 -15.71 -0.55 8.46
CA ALA A 620 -15.84 0.89 8.70
C ALA A 620 -14.45 1.56 8.76
N ARG A 621 -14.37 2.80 8.26
CA ARG A 621 -13.15 3.62 8.37
C ARG A 621 -12.87 3.96 9.84
N ALA A 622 -11.63 3.77 10.24
CA ALA A 622 -11.16 4.02 11.60
C ALA A 622 -9.71 4.56 11.58
N VAL A 623 -9.22 4.94 12.75
CA VAL A 623 -7.83 5.35 12.98
C VAL A 623 -7.24 4.44 14.06
N ALA A 624 -6.14 3.76 13.75
CA ALA A 624 -5.31 3.11 14.75
C ALA A 624 -4.41 4.18 15.37
N ALA A 625 -4.68 4.57 16.62
CA ALA A 625 -3.97 5.67 17.25
C ALA A 625 -2.55 5.26 17.66
N CYS A 626 -1.61 6.11 17.32
CA CYS A 626 -0.24 6.10 17.83
C CYS A 626 -0.17 6.82 19.15
N GLN A 627 -0.88 7.95 19.22
CA GLN A 627 -0.94 8.78 20.39
C GLN A 627 -2.27 9.52 20.43
N THR A 628 -2.94 9.43 21.56
CA THR A 628 -4.06 10.30 21.90
C THR A 628 -3.62 11.27 22.99
N THR A 629 -3.68 12.56 22.71
CA THR A 629 -3.45 13.61 23.72
C THR A 629 -4.77 14.23 24.12
N VAL A 630 -5.14 14.12 25.40
CA VAL A 630 -6.30 14.82 25.97
C VAL A 630 -5.93 16.29 26.17
N VAL A 631 -6.50 17.16 25.34
CA VAL A 631 -6.31 18.61 25.38
C VAL A 631 -7.23 19.24 26.42
N GLU A 632 -8.47 18.76 26.53
CA GLU A 632 -9.44 19.16 27.54
C GLU A 632 -10.08 17.90 28.16
N PRO A 633 -10.29 17.85 29.49
CA PRO A 633 -10.73 16.65 30.18
C PRO A 633 -12.16 16.22 29.79
N PRO A 634 -12.58 14.98 30.11
CA PRO A 634 -13.95 14.52 29.91
C PRO A 634 -15.00 15.45 30.56
N GLY A 635 -16.19 15.52 29.95
CA GLY A 635 -17.30 16.33 30.45
C GLY A 635 -17.17 17.84 30.20
N THR A 636 -16.09 18.31 29.58
CA THR A 636 -15.93 19.73 29.23
C THR A 636 -17.00 20.19 28.24
N LYS A 637 -17.43 19.31 27.34
CA LYS A 637 -18.50 19.59 26.39
C LYS A 637 -19.41 18.39 26.16
N SER A 638 -20.71 18.63 26.07
CA SER A 638 -21.64 17.63 25.55
C SER A 638 -21.64 17.68 24.02
N VAL A 639 -21.18 16.60 23.37
CA VAL A 639 -21.31 16.44 21.92
C VAL A 639 -22.78 16.22 21.59
N LYS A 640 -23.35 17.05 20.71
CA LYS A 640 -24.77 16.99 20.38
C LYS A 640 -25.03 15.83 19.41
N PRO A 641 -25.95 14.90 19.72
CA PRO A 641 -26.33 13.86 18.77
C PRO A 641 -27.12 14.44 17.60
N TYR A 642 -27.00 13.82 16.42
CA TYR A 642 -27.82 14.14 15.26
C TYR A 642 -29.14 13.38 15.32
N ALA A 643 -30.24 14.12 15.41
CA ALA A 643 -31.58 13.53 15.28
C ALA A 643 -31.80 13.07 13.84
N MET A 644 -32.18 11.81 13.64
CA MET A 644 -32.48 11.26 12.32
C MET A 644 -33.53 10.15 12.40
N SER A 645 -34.12 9.80 11.25
CA SER A 645 -35.02 8.66 11.16
C SER A 645 -34.26 7.34 11.24
N SER A 646 -34.90 6.27 11.71
CA SER A 646 -34.36 4.91 11.76
C SER A 646 -33.78 4.48 10.41
N LYS A 647 -34.48 4.76 9.30
CA LYS A 647 -34.06 4.45 7.93
C LYS A 647 -32.79 5.18 7.47
N ALA A 648 -32.47 6.31 8.10
CA ALA A 648 -31.31 7.12 7.73
C ALA A 648 -30.04 6.71 8.50
N VAL A 649 -30.15 5.90 9.55
CA VAL A 649 -28.99 5.43 10.31
C VAL A 649 -28.16 4.47 9.45
N GLY A 650 -26.84 4.65 9.47
CA GLY A 650 -25.87 4.01 8.57
C GLY A 650 -25.64 4.78 7.27
N GLY A 651 -26.71 5.33 6.68
CA GLY A 651 -26.65 6.08 5.41
C GLY A 651 -26.30 5.23 4.20
N THR A 652 -26.36 5.81 3.00
CA THR A 652 -25.86 5.16 1.77
C THR A 652 -24.34 5.32 1.67
N GLY A 653 -23.63 4.29 1.21
CA GLY A 653 -22.20 4.41 0.91
C GLY A 653 -21.91 5.47 -0.16
N SER A 654 -20.75 6.10 -0.09
CA SER A 654 -20.25 7.03 -1.10
C SER A 654 -18.74 6.81 -1.34
N ALA A 655 -18.14 7.51 -2.32
CA ALA A 655 -16.73 7.32 -2.67
C ALA A 655 -15.81 7.46 -1.43
N GLY A 656 -15.18 6.35 -1.03
CA GLY A 656 -14.28 6.29 0.13
C GLY A 656 -14.95 6.11 1.50
N VAL A 657 -16.28 6.25 1.60
CA VAL A 657 -17.00 6.24 2.88
C VAL A 657 -18.04 5.13 2.92
N ALA A 658 -17.84 4.17 3.83
CA ALA A 658 -18.77 3.07 4.03
C ALA A 658 -20.15 3.56 4.51
N GLY A 659 -21.19 2.95 3.96
CA GLY A 659 -22.58 3.05 4.40
C GLY A 659 -23.23 1.66 4.27
N LEU A 660 -24.54 1.60 4.42
CA LEU A 660 -25.31 0.35 4.27
C LEU A 660 -25.71 0.13 2.82
N THR A 661 -25.77 -1.14 2.42
CA THR A 661 -26.52 -1.58 1.25
C THR A 661 -27.98 -1.14 1.43
N ASP A 662 -28.52 -0.38 0.48
CA ASP A 662 -29.88 0.21 0.53
C ASP A 662 -30.14 1.20 1.69
N GLY A 663 -29.09 1.67 2.37
CA GLY A 663 -29.20 2.75 3.36
C GLY A 663 -29.74 4.05 2.73
N ALA A 664 -30.34 4.92 3.53
CA ALA A 664 -30.85 6.22 3.06
C ALA A 664 -30.06 7.40 3.65
N GLY A 665 -29.80 8.41 2.84
CA GLY A 665 -29.13 9.65 3.29
C GLY A 665 -27.60 9.55 3.33
N ALA A 666 -26.96 10.54 3.95
CA ALA A 666 -25.50 10.64 3.98
C ALA A 666 -24.87 9.55 4.87
N PRO A 667 -23.69 9.00 4.50
CA PRO A 667 -23.02 7.96 5.28
C PRO A 667 -22.63 8.46 6.67
N ASN A 668 -23.21 7.83 7.69
CA ASN A 668 -23.09 8.30 9.07
C ASN A 668 -22.64 7.21 10.06
N LEU A 669 -22.15 6.07 9.57
CA LEU A 669 -21.47 5.08 10.42
C LEU A 669 -20.37 5.75 11.25
N GLY A 670 -20.39 5.49 12.57
CA GLY A 670 -19.53 6.07 13.59
C GLY A 670 -20.06 7.35 14.25
N THR A 671 -21.15 7.95 13.73
CA THR A 671 -21.69 9.22 14.21
C THR A 671 -22.54 9.05 15.46
N LEU A 672 -22.49 10.03 16.38
CA LEU A 672 -23.42 10.12 17.48
C LEU A 672 -24.81 10.56 16.99
N VAL A 673 -25.77 9.64 17.06
CA VAL A 673 -27.14 9.83 16.56
C VAL A 673 -28.17 9.74 17.68
N CYS A 674 -29.35 10.29 17.41
CA CYS A 674 -30.52 10.19 18.26
C CYS A 674 -31.70 9.74 17.40
N VAL A 675 -32.34 8.64 17.80
CA VAL A 675 -33.60 8.17 17.21
C VAL A 675 -34.65 8.09 18.30
N CYS A 676 -35.85 8.56 18.00
CA CYS A 676 -37.01 8.43 18.88
C CYS A 676 -38.05 7.56 18.19
N GLY A 677 -38.69 6.67 18.92
CA GLY A 677 -39.70 5.80 18.35
C GLY A 677 -40.37 4.93 19.40
N ARG A 678 -41.20 4.00 18.92
CA ARG A 678 -41.85 2.99 19.73
C ARG A 678 -41.05 1.69 19.69
N VAL A 679 -40.81 1.10 20.86
CA VAL A 679 -40.19 -0.22 20.97
C VAL A 679 -41.17 -1.25 20.41
N THR A 680 -40.74 -1.99 19.39
CA THR A 680 -41.56 -3.05 18.76
C THR A 680 -41.23 -4.43 19.30
N TYR A 681 -39.98 -4.63 19.73
CA TYR A 681 -39.48 -5.85 20.34
C TYR A 681 -38.31 -5.54 21.27
N GLY A 682 -38.10 -6.32 22.33
CA GLY A 682 -36.96 -6.22 23.22
C GLY A 682 -36.52 -7.60 23.70
N ASP A 683 -35.21 -7.86 23.64
CA ASP A 683 -34.57 -9.07 24.15
C ASP A 683 -33.72 -8.72 25.38
N PRO A 684 -34.19 -9.04 26.59
CA PRO A 684 -33.47 -8.75 27.82
C PRO A 684 -32.24 -9.66 28.06
N TYR A 685 -32.10 -10.75 27.31
CA TYR A 685 -30.98 -11.69 27.46
C TYR A 685 -29.82 -11.31 26.53
N GLU A 686 -30.13 -10.99 25.28
CA GLU A 686 -29.15 -10.53 24.29
C GLU A 686 -28.90 -9.01 24.35
N MET A 687 -29.59 -8.30 25.24
CA MET A 687 -29.38 -6.88 25.55
C MET A 687 -29.56 -5.99 24.33
N TYR A 688 -30.69 -6.12 23.64
CA TYR A 688 -31.08 -5.22 22.55
C TYR A 688 -32.61 -5.05 22.44
N TYR A 689 -33.04 -4.04 21.70
CA TYR A 689 -34.45 -3.84 21.33
C TYR A 689 -34.57 -3.23 19.93
N TYR A 690 -35.75 -3.31 19.31
CA TYR A 690 -36.05 -2.63 18.03
C TYR A 690 -36.91 -1.39 18.25
N LEU A 691 -36.54 -0.30 17.60
CA LEU A 691 -37.16 1.01 17.73
C LEU A 691 -37.75 1.47 16.39
N ASP A 692 -39.08 1.59 16.31
CA ASP A 692 -39.81 2.06 15.13
C ASP A 692 -40.25 3.51 15.28
N ASP A 693 -39.74 4.38 14.41
CA ASP A 693 -40.07 5.80 14.33
C ASP A 693 -41.15 6.10 13.26
N GLY A 694 -41.72 5.07 12.65
CA GLY A 694 -42.70 5.18 11.57
C GLY A 694 -42.09 5.35 10.18
N ALA A 695 -40.75 5.32 10.03
CA ALA A 695 -40.09 5.40 8.73
C ALA A 695 -40.23 4.10 7.89
N GLY A 696 -40.87 3.06 8.44
CA GLY A 696 -41.15 1.81 7.76
C GLY A 696 -39.92 0.93 7.55
N LEU A 697 -38.88 1.11 8.38
CA LEU A 697 -37.70 0.25 8.36
C LEU A 697 -38.09 -1.15 8.82
N LYS A 698 -37.75 -2.15 8.01
CA LYS A 698 -37.76 -3.57 8.38
C LYS A 698 -36.35 -4.05 8.11
N ASP A 699 -35.65 -4.49 9.16
CA ASP A 699 -34.28 -4.94 8.99
C ASP A 699 -34.21 -6.30 8.26
N GLY A 700 -35.33 -7.02 8.16
CA GLY A 700 -35.40 -8.31 7.47
C GLY A 700 -35.12 -9.51 8.37
N THR A 701 -34.84 -9.29 9.66
CA THR A 701 -34.72 -10.37 10.64
C THR A 701 -36.07 -10.67 11.30
N THR A 702 -36.19 -11.83 11.92
CA THR A 702 -37.39 -12.24 12.66
C THR A 702 -37.03 -12.60 14.10
N HIS A 703 -37.96 -12.37 15.03
CA HIS A 703 -37.90 -12.93 16.38
C HIS A 703 -39.05 -13.91 16.58
N LEU A 704 -38.93 -14.80 17.58
CA LEU A 704 -40.04 -15.63 18.02
C LEU A 704 -40.91 -14.85 18.99
N ASP A 705 -42.22 -14.77 18.72
CA ASP A 705 -43.18 -14.25 19.68
C ASP A 705 -43.38 -15.22 20.87
N PHE A 706 -44.23 -14.83 21.82
CA PHE A 706 -44.59 -15.65 22.97
C PHE A 706 -45.20 -17.02 22.60
N TYR A 707 -45.71 -17.15 21.37
CA TYR A 707 -46.32 -18.36 20.82
C TYR A 707 -45.39 -19.10 19.84
N LEU A 708 -44.10 -18.74 19.79
CA LEU A 708 -43.09 -19.32 18.90
C LEU A 708 -43.38 -19.13 17.39
N ASN A 709 -44.10 -18.07 17.03
CA ASN A 709 -44.25 -17.66 15.64
C ASN A 709 -43.14 -16.69 15.26
N GLU A 710 -42.61 -16.82 14.04
CA GLU A 710 -41.68 -15.84 13.48
C GLU A 710 -42.40 -14.52 13.17
N VAL A 711 -41.95 -13.45 13.81
CA VAL A 711 -42.46 -12.09 13.61
C VAL A 711 -41.33 -11.22 13.04
N PRO A 712 -41.53 -10.52 11.92
CA PRO A 712 -40.54 -9.60 11.39
C PRO A 712 -40.22 -8.49 12.38
N ASN A 713 -38.93 -8.22 12.57
CA ASN A 713 -38.48 -7.07 13.32
C ASN A 713 -38.79 -5.77 12.53
N VAL A 714 -39.34 -4.79 13.23
CA VAL A 714 -39.73 -3.49 12.66
C VAL A 714 -39.01 -2.39 13.42
N GLY A 715 -38.32 -1.53 12.71
CA GLY A 715 -37.48 -0.47 13.28
C GLY A 715 -35.99 -0.81 13.26
N ILE A 716 -35.21 0.00 13.97
CA ILE A 716 -33.76 -0.15 14.07
C ILE A 716 -33.36 -0.90 15.34
N LYS A 717 -32.39 -1.81 15.23
CA LYS A 717 -31.81 -2.50 16.39
C LYS A 717 -31.01 -1.51 17.23
N VAL A 718 -31.30 -1.45 18.52
CA VAL A 718 -30.56 -0.69 19.52
C VAL A 718 -29.93 -1.67 20.49
N VAL A 719 -28.60 -1.71 20.54
CA VAL A 719 -27.82 -2.62 21.39
C VAL A 719 -27.38 -1.87 22.64
N GLY A 720 -27.70 -2.44 23.79
CA GLY A 720 -27.30 -1.94 25.09
C GLY A 720 -28.10 -2.57 26.23
N PRO A 721 -27.68 -2.37 27.48
CA PRO A 721 -28.07 -3.21 28.62
C PRO A 721 -29.51 -3.04 29.14
N HIS A 722 -30.49 -2.73 28.28
CA HIS A 722 -31.86 -2.41 28.70
C HIS A 722 -32.87 -3.48 28.28
N GLY A 723 -33.61 -4.00 29.27
CA GLY A 723 -34.81 -4.82 29.05
C GLY A 723 -36.05 -3.97 28.80
N LEU A 724 -36.05 -3.16 27.73
CA LEU A 724 -37.28 -2.47 27.31
C LEU A 724 -38.29 -3.47 26.77
N PHE A 725 -39.57 -3.20 27.01
CA PHE A 725 -40.65 -4.05 26.51
C PHE A 725 -41.37 -3.39 25.33
N GLY A 726 -41.95 -4.24 24.48
CA GLY A 726 -42.76 -3.78 23.34
C GLY A 726 -43.87 -2.82 23.77
N GLY A 727 -43.95 -1.67 23.10
CA GLY A 727 -44.99 -0.67 23.29
C GLY A 727 -44.51 0.66 23.87
N GLU A 728 -43.33 0.69 24.51
CA GLU A 728 -42.76 1.90 25.13
C GLU A 728 -42.25 2.90 24.08
N PHE A 729 -42.40 4.20 24.32
CA PHE A 729 -41.76 5.23 23.50
C PHE A 729 -40.42 5.60 24.10
N VAL A 730 -39.35 5.53 23.31
CA VAL A 730 -37.98 5.69 23.77
C VAL A 730 -37.21 6.65 22.87
N ARG A 731 -36.36 7.45 23.52
CA ARG A 731 -35.29 8.21 22.88
C ARG A 731 -33.98 7.44 23.08
N ALA A 732 -33.39 6.95 22.00
CA ALA A 732 -32.11 6.25 21.99
C ALA A 732 -30.99 7.16 21.46
N VAL A 733 -29.95 7.40 22.27
CA VAL A 733 -28.74 8.12 21.87
C VAL A 733 -27.56 7.16 21.84
N GLY A 734 -26.87 7.06 20.70
CA GLY A 734 -25.75 6.15 20.57
C GLY A 734 -24.99 6.33 19.27
N ILE A 735 -24.02 5.47 19.04
CA ILE A 735 -23.24 5.48 17.81
C ILE A 735 -23.98 4.69 16.73
N ALA A 736 -24.14 5.31 15.56
CA ALA A 736 -24.60 4.62 14.35
C ALA A 736 -23.57 3.57 13.94
N SER A 737 -23.95 2.30 13.99
CA SER A 737 -23.09 1.15 13.71
C SER A 737 -23.79 0.21 12.72
N LYS A 738 -23.10 -0.87 12.34
CA LYS A 738 -23.70 -1.95 11.54
C LYS A 738 -23.42 -3.32 12.15
N TYR A 739 -24.29 -4.27 11.86
CA TYR A 739 -24.09 -5.70 12.12
C TYR A 739 -24.43 -6.50 10.87
N THR A 740 -23.89 -7.72 10.79
CA THR A 740 -24.11 -8.61 9.67
C THR A 740 -24.90 -9.83 10.14
N THR A 741 -25.95 -10.20 9.40
CA THR A 741 -26.64 -11.48 9.56
C THR A 741 -26.50 -12.32 8.29
N LEU A 742 -27.02 -13.55 8.31
CA LEU A 742 -27.07 -14.40 7.13
C LEU A 742 -28.52 -14.47 6.63
N ASP A 743 -28.74 -14.30 5.32
CA ASP A 743 -30.04 -14.51 4.72
C ASP A 743 -30.38 -16.01 4.57
N SER A 744 -31.55 -16.32 4.01
CA SER A 744 -32.00 -17.70 3.77
C SER A 744 -31.09 -18.50 2.82
N GLU A 745 -30.21 -17.83 2.08
CA GLU A 745 -29.21 -18.43 1.18
C GLU A 745 -27.82 -18.45 1.83
N ASN A 746 -27.72 -18.16 3.14
CA ASN A 746 -26.49 -18.11 3.92
C ASN A 746 -25.50 -17.03 3.43
N ARG A 747 -26.01 -15.95 2.83
CA ARG A 747 -25.22 -14.79 2.40
C ARG A 747 -25.23 -13.69 3.46
N PRO A 748 -24.11 -12.99 3.67
CA PRO A 748 -24.04 -11.88 4.62
C PRO A 748 -24.91 -10.70 4.18
N VAL A 749 -25.77 -10.22 5.06
CA VAL A 749 -26.60 -9.01 4.90
C VAL A 749 -26.25 -8.02 6.00
N GLU A 750 -26.00 -6.76 5.63
CA GLU A 750 -25.65 -5.69 6.57
C GLU A 750 -26.90 -4.92 7.01
N HIS A 751 -26.98 -4.62 8.31
CA HIS A 751 -28.09 -3.91 8.92
C HIS A 751 -27.60 -2.74 9.78
N ALA A 752 -28.39 -1.67 9.86
CA ALA A 752 -28.16 -0.55 10.75
C ALA A 752 -28.39 -0.97 12.21
N MET A 753 -27.55 -0.48 13.13
CA MET A 753 -27.86 -0.50 14.55
C MET A 753 -27.39 0.77 15.27
N ILE A 754 -27.91 0.99 16.47
CA ILE A 754 -27.42 2.01 17.40
C ILE A 754 -26.76 1.30 18.57
N GLN A 755 -25.48 1.58 18.81
CA GLN A 755 -24.77 1.10 20.00
C GLN A 755 -24.82 2.19 21.08
N LEU A 756 -25.51 1.90 22.20
CA LEU A 756 -25.63 2.86 23.31
C LEU A 756 -24.26 3.09 23.97
N ARG A 757 -24.00 4.33 24.43
CA ARG A 757 -22.75 4.68 25.11
C ARG A 757 -22.79 4.32 26.58
N LYS A 758 -23.92 4.61 27.23
CA LYS A 758 -24.21 4.30 28.63
C LYS A 758 -25.66 3.88 28.81
N TYR A 759 -25.93 3.25 29.94
CA TYR A 759 -27.28 2.83 30.33
C TYR A 759 -28.33 3.95 30.23
N GLU A 760 -27.97 5.14 30.70
CA GLU A 760 -28.87 6.31 30.81
C GLU A 760 -29.17 7.05 29.50
N ASP A 761 -28.54 6.63 28.39
CA ASP A 761 -28.75 7.21 27.05
C ASP A 761 -30.01 6.70 26.34
N SER A 762 -30.71 5.72 26.94
CA SER A 762 -32.03 5.26 26.52
C SER A 762 -33.06 5.68 27.57
N GLN A 763 -33.95 6.60 27.21
CA GLN A 763 -34.96 7.13 28.14
C GLN A 763 -36.38 6.92 27.61
N THR A 764 -37.25 6.34 28.43
CA THR A 764 -38.69 6.33 28.18
C THR A 764 -39.21 7.76 28.19
N ILE A 765 -39.94 8.14 27.15
CA ILE A 765 -40.57 9.45 27.03
C ILE A 765 -42.08 9.32 27.17
N THR A 766 -42.70 10.25 27.90
CA THR A 766 -44.13 10.17 28.27
C THR A 766 -45.08 10.58 27.16
N GLU A 767 -44.60 11.22 26.10
CA GLU A 767 -45.41 11.60 24.93
C GLU A 767 -44.59 11.39 23.63
N PRO A 768 -45.25 10.94 22.53
CA PRO A 768 -44.61 10.59 21.26
C PRO A 768 -44.01 11.75 20.48
#